data_AF-A0A1H3HYV6-F1
#
_entry.id   AF-A0A1H3HYV6-F1
#
_cell.length_a   1.000
_cell.length_b   1.000
_cell.length_c   1.000
_cell.angle_alpha   90.00
_cell.angle_beta   90.00
_cell.angle_gamma   90.00
#
_symmetry.space_group_name_H-M   'P 1'
#
loop_
_entity.id
_entity.type
_entity.pdbx_description
1 polymer ?
#
loop_
_entity_poly.entity_id
_entity_poly.type
_entity_poly.pdbx_seq_one_letter_code
_entity_poly.pdbx_strand_id
1 'polypeptide(L)'
;MKDHSSTKTAIGKAKAMIEGGWRVVPILPKQKRPAHTGWTEREFYADDFQPDSGIGIVTGHGIVALDLDAYCEDVSAAIAAEAIRRFGDTLERVGEAPKTALFYRGLDIKKRNIILKPTGKAPNGKQEKLEVLGNGQQIVAFGIHPDTCQPYTWKDITPWDTVLGGVEDLLPEITQDGLDEFLNWVTTGYGEQRKLSQQAMPTIPTPFAGGWGRNALSKEVAELVRTPEGNRNNALNTSAFRMGQIVGGGHLDENQAVDALKQAALQMGLEACEIHPTIKSGLTAGRSNPRHPEKHAVESRLDAKTTKDADRIVERIKDGLKDVLAEVGIKVDAIAVDAERVGKMIGRSFWSASQSKLHFLNREGHLVKFTQSEGWKFLLATFGTPIDPNDVSEWVSQVAPKDQKAVEKSLRGAIRAPVMDHILLYRQRDMIAWAVDMFATNEVFVLREHDAQIVLPHIPWTTGPIEMGFIEDFRAHWPDVDQVLKFVIDARFAGDRKKAYIWWQADSDFGKGLFTGLLKDLGVVVETSTKEIEKVMEGQPVGLSADNFKRAIVLLVDEFKSVKSELKQLQNEIELSPKNQLRQRAAIYTKLFMSAENVASLVTSHGVEDQFANRMSFIQNSGRIDDRPIFAANKSAYAVSLRNWIALTLNQHVEEYRKLGSAQAVTVADEAVTAFHASRGIGKQLGRVSESLHEIAEAFRKSMLEKNHDYCPDIIKLTKGGIGLLRPRKLFEEWLADNYDQSERMTFIKKAKDILALASKDGEVKVRRTSDRKSVKCLLLKE
;
A
#
# COMPACT_ATOMS: atom_id res chain seq x y z
N MET A 1 -3.79 -34.96 -62.13
CA MET A 1 -5.09 -34.93 -61.43
C MET A 1 -4.94 -35.74 -60.14
N LYS A 2 -4.66 -35.07 -59.01
CA LYS A 2 -4.85 -35.66 -57.68
C LYS A 2 -6.14 -35.08 -57.11
N ASP A 3 -6.95 -35.98 -56.60
CA ASP A 3 -8.36 -35.88 -56.27
C ASP A 3 -8.73 -34.71 -55.34
N HIS A 4 -9.22 -33.61 -55.91
CA HIS A 4 -9.75 -32.44 -55.17
C HIS A 4 -11.17 -32.68 -54.61
N SER A 5 -11.69 -33.91 -54.71
CA SER A 5 -13.00 -34.29 -54.16
C SER A 5 -12.93 -34.71 -52.68
N SER A 6 -11.78 -35.18 -52.19
CA SER A 6 -11.67 -35.79 -50.86
C SER A 6 -11.72 -34.78 -49.71
N THR A 7 -11.18 -33.55 -49.91
CA THR A 7 -11.12 -32.47 -48.91
C THR A 7 -12.46 -31.77 -48.62
N LYS A 8 -13.52 -32.05 -49.39
CA LYS A 8 -14.85 -31.48 -49.13
C LYS A 8 -15.61 -32.21 -48.01
N THR A 9 -15.24 -33.45 -47.70
CA THR A 9 -15.91 -34.26 -46.68
C THR A 9 -15.31 -34.02 -45.29
N ALA A 10 -16.08 -34.29 -44.22
CA ALA A 10 -15.58 -34.18 -42.85
C ALA A 10 -14.31 -35.01 -42.62
N ILE A 11 -14.21 -36.19 -43.25
CA ILE A 11 -13.05 -37.09 -43.17
C ILE A 11 -11.79 -36.42 -43.73
N GLY A 12 -11.88 -35.83 -44.92
CA GLY A 12 -10.73 -35.16 -45.55
C GLY A 12 -10.22 -33.98 -44.74
N LYS A 13 -11.13 -33.20 -44.13
CA LYS A 13 -10.76 -32.07 -43.25
C LYS A 13 -10.16 -32.54 -41.94
N ALA A 14 -10.73 -33.56 -41.31
CA ALA A 14 -10.19 -34.15 -40.08
C ALA A 14 -8.77 -34.67 -40.32
N LYS A 15 -8.53 -35.35 -41.45
CA LYS A 15 -7.20 -35.79 -41.86
C LYS A 15 -6.20 -34.63 -41.94
N ALA A 16 -6.56 -33.56 -42.65
CA ALA A 16 -5.71 -32.39 -42.81
C ALA A 16 -5.40 -31.70 -41.46
N MET A 17 -6.40 -31.60 -40.57
CA MET A 17 -6.21 -31.04 -39.23
C MET A 17 -5.25 -31.90 -38.38
N ILE A 18 -5.41 -33.23 -38.40
CA ILE A 18 -4.53 -34.14 -37.66
C ILE A 18 -3.10 -34.05 -38.18
N GLU A 19 -2.90 -34.03 -39.51
CA GLU A 19 -1.59 -33.84 -40.13
C GLU A 19 -0.96 -32.48 -39.77
N GLY A 20 -1.79 -31.44 -39.58
CA GLY A 20 -1.40 -30.12 -39.08
C GLY A 20 -1.15 -30.05 -37.56
N GLY A 21 -1.26 -31.15 -36.82
CA GLY A 21 -0.99 -31.19 -35.38
C GLY A 21 -2.20 -30.87 -34.48
N TRP A 22 -3.41 -30.76 -35.04
CA TRP A 22 -4.62 -30.57 -34.25
C TRP A 22 -5.11 -31.89 -33.65
N ARG A 23 -5.50 -31.85 -32.36
CA ARG A 23 -6.29 -32.92 -31.76
C ARG A 23 -7.77 -32.67 -32.01
N VAL A 24 -8.44 -33.61 -32.69
CA VAL A 24 -9.84 -33.48 -33.10
C VAL A 24 -10.73 -34.60 -32.55
N VAL A 25 -12.03 -34.34 -32.53
CA VAL A 25 -13.06 -35.30 -32.10
C VAL A 25 -14.29 -35.23 -33.02
N PRO A 26 -14.89 -36.37 -33.41
CA PRO A 26 -16.11 -36.38 -34.21
C PRO A 26 -17.31 -35.87 -33.40
N ILE A 27 -18.05 -34.93 -33.98
CA ILE A 27 -19.26 -34.32 -33.41
C ILE A 27 -20.48 -34.88 -34.12
N LEU A 28 -21.53 -35.20 -33.34
CA LEU A 28 -22.79 -35.69 -33.89
C LEU A 28 -23.38 -34.67 -34.89
N PRO A 29 -23.96 -35.12 -36.03
CA PRO A 29 -24.52 -34.23 -37.03
C PRO A 29 -25.53 -33.23 -36.44
N LYS A 30 -25.38 -31.95 -36.79
CA LYS A 30 -26.22 -30.83 -36.32
C LYS A 30 -26.29 -30.67 -34.79
N GLN A 31 -25.26 -31.13 -34.07
CA GLN A 31 -25.14 -30.98 -32.62
C GLN A 31 -23.79 -30.36 -32.25
N LYS A 32 -23.62 -30.02 -30.97
CA LYS A 32 -22.34 -29.59 -30.39
C LYS A 32 -21.71 -30.67 -29.49
N ARG A 33 -22.15 -31.92 -29.62
CA ARG A 33 -21.79 -33.04 -28.72
C ARG A 33 -20.86 -34.05 -29.41
N PRO A 34 -19.73 -34.43 -28.80
CA PRO A 34 -18.92 -35.56 -29.25
C PRO A 34 -19.71 -36.86 -29.42
N ALA A 35 -19.38 -37.63 -30.46
CA ALA A 35 -20.05 -38.89 -30.77
C ALA A 35 -19.68 -40.04 -29.83
N HIS A 36 -18.56 -39.93 -29.10
CA HIS A 36 -18.05 -40.97 -28.21
C HIS A 36 -17.94 -40.48 -26.76
N THR A 37 -18.19 -41.38 -25.81
CA THR A 37 -17.87 -41.18 -24.39
C THR A 37 -16.36 -41.33 -24.16
N GLY A 38 -15.81 -40.66 -23.14
CA GLY A 38 -14.35 -40.69 -22.86
C GLY A 38 -13.47 -39.99 -23.89
N TRP A 39 -14.07 -39.14 -24.75
CA TRP A 39 -13.38 -38.47 -25.86
C TRP A 39 -12.23 -37.55 -25.44
N THR A 40 -12.20 -37.07 -24.19
CA THR A 40 -11.15 -36.18 -23.67
C THR A 40 -9.78 -36.85 -23.61
N GLU A 41 -9.75 -38.17 -23.38
CA GLU A 41 -8.51 -38.94 -23.22
C GLU A 41 -8.16 -39.75 -24.47
N ARG A 42 -9.15 -40.03 -25.34
CA ARG A 42 -8.97 -40.77 -26.58
C ARG A 42 -8.39 -39.91 -27.70
N GLU A 43 -7.49 -40.47 -28.49
CA GLU A 43 -7.05 -39.91 -29.77
C GLU A 43 -7.92 -40.46 -30.91
N PHE A 44 -8.27 -39.60 -31.86
CA PHE A 44 -9.13 -39.94 -33.00
C PHE A 44 -8.37 -39.73 -34.31
N TYR A 45 -8.60 -40.61 -35.27
CA TYR A 45 -8.02 -40.58 -36.60
C TYR A 45 -9.09 -40.32 -37.66
N ALA A 46 -8.69 -40.03 -38.90
CA ALA A 46 -9.62 -39.66 -39.97
C ALA A 46 -10.76 -40.70 -40.19
N ASP A 47 -10.46 -41.99 -40.01
CA ASP A 47 -11.41 -43.09 -40.18
C ASP A 47 -12.48 -43.17 -39.06
N ASP A 48 -12.28 -42.45 -37.94
CA ASP A 48 -13.28 -42.33 -36.88
C ASP A 48 -14.43 -41.36 -37.24
N PHE A 49 -14.29 -40.58 -38.31
CA PHE A 49 -15.27 -39.58 -38.75
C PHE A 49 -16.21 -40.14 -39.81
N GLN A 50 -17.50 -39.81 -39.73
CA GLN A 50 -18.45 -40.08 -40.82
C GLN A 50 -18.54 -38.87 -41.77
N PRO A 51 -18.92 -39.05 -43.05
CA PRO A 51 -19.00 -37.94 -44.01
C PRO A 51 -19.89 -36.77 -43.57
N ASP A 52 -20.92 -37.04 -42.77
CA ASP A 52 -21.90 -36.08 -42.25
C ASP A 52 -21.60 -35.59 -40.81
N SER A 53 -20.51 -36.05 -40.21
CA SER A 53 -20.09 -35.63 -38.87
C SER A 53 -19.58 -34.18 -38.85
N GLY A 54 -19.75 -33.51 -37.71
CA GLY A 54 -18.97 -32.31 -37.41
C GLY A 54 -17.58 -32.67 -36.88
N ILE A 55 -16.70 -31.67 -36.79
CA ILE A 55 -15.34 -31.80 -36.23
C ILE A 55 -15.22 -30.81 -35.07
N GLY A 56 -14.85 -31.31 -33.90
CA GLY A 56 -14.47 -30.51 -32.74
C GLY A 56 -12.96 -30.48 -32.57
N ILE A 57 -12.41 -29.33 -32.20
CA ILE A 57 -11.02 -29.21 -31.72
C ILE A 57 -11.02 -29.47 -30.23
N VAL A 58 -10.18 -30.39 -29.77
CA VAL A 58 -9.97 -30.67 -28.34
C VAL A 58 -9.00 -29.63 -27.79
N THR A 59 -9.43 -28.87 -26.78
CA THR A 59 -8.59 -27.85 -26.12
C THR A 59 -7.87 -28.42 -24.90
N GLY A 60 -6.81 -27.76 -24.45
CA GLY A 60 -5.73 -28.34 -23.65
C GLY A 60 -4.64 -28.95 -24.54
N HIS A 61 -3.63 -29.56 -23.93
CA HIS A 61 -2.41 -30.01 -24.62
C HIS A 61 -1.71 -28.87 -25.36
N GLY A 62 -1.61 -27.71 -24.69
CA GLY A 62 -1.03 -26.50 -25.21
C GLY A 62 -2.00 -25.63 -26.00
N ILE A 63 -3.25 -26.03 -26.28
CA ILE A 63 -4.23 -25.22 -27.03
C ILE A 63 -5.26 -24.58 -26.11
N VAL A 64 -5.45 -23.27 -26.26
CA VAL A 64 -6.47 -22.49 -25.55
C VAL A 64 -7.38 -21.79 -26.56
N ALA A 65 -8.68 -21.83 -26.32
CA ALA A 65 -9.64 -21.05 -27.10
C ALA A 65 -10.36 -20.02 -26.21
N LEU A 66 -10.43 -18.77 -26.68
CA LEU A 66 -11.23 -17.70 -26.09
C LEU A 66 -12.58 -17.66 -26.81
N ASP A 67 -13.61 -18.27 -26.22
CA ASP A 67 -14.97 -18.35 -26.76
C ASP A 67 -15.81 -17.19 -26.22
N LEU A 68 -16.12 -16.21 -27.08
CA LEU A 68 -16.80 -14.98 -26.74
C LEU A 68 -18.28 -15.06 -27.12
N ASP A 69 -19.11 -15.32 -26.12
CA ASP A 69 -20.57 -15.42 -26.20
C ASP A 69 -21.21 -14.06 -25.85
N ALA A 70 -20.99 -13.07 -26.73
CA ALA A 70 -21.58 -11.73 -26.64
C ALA A 70 -22.52 -11.47 -27.83
N TYR A 71 -23.70 -10.90 -27.57
CA TYR A 71 -24.73 -10.59 -28.57
C TYR A 71 -24.62 -9.13 -29.08
N CYS A 72 -23.78 -8.30 -28.48
CA CYS A 72 -23.46 -6.97 -28.97
C CYS A 72 -22.21 -7.00 -29.85
N GLU A 73 -22.34 -6.56 -31.11
CA GLU A 73 -21.25 -6.53 -32.09
C GLU A 73 -20.07 -5.68 -31.61
N ASP A 74 -20.31 -4.50 -31.06
CA ASP A 74 -19.26 -3.61 -30.56
C ASP A 74 -18.47 -4.24 -29.39
N VAL A 75 -19.17 -4.92 -28.48
CA VAL A 75 -18.54 -5.58 -27.32
C VAL A 75 -17.74 -6.79 -27.77
N SER A 76 -18.31 -7.58 -28.68
CA SER A 76 -17.64 -8.75 -29.23
C SER A 76 -16.37 -8.35 -29.98
N ALA A 77 -16.48 -7.37 -30.88
CA ALA A 77 -15.38 -6.84 -31.67
C ALA A 77 -14.29 -6.20 -30.80
N ALA A 78 -14.66 -5.45 -29.75
CA ALA A 78 -13.67 -4.80 -28.88
C ALA A 78 -12.85 -5.81 -28.06
N ILE A 79 -13.49 -6.83 -27.50
CA ILE A 79 -12.79 -7.87 -26.72
C ILE A 79 -11.93 -8.73 -27.65
N ALA A 80 -12.43 -9.09 -28.84
CA ALA A 80 -11.66 -9.84 -29.83
C ALA A 80 -10.45 -9.05 -30.34
N ALA A 81 -10.63 -7.76 -30.68
CA ALA A 81 -9.55 -6.89 -31.12
C ALA A 81 -8.48 -6.71 -30.03
N GLU A 82 -8.86 -6.61 -28.76
CA GLU A 82 -7.89 -6.50 -27.67
C GLU A 82 -7.11 -7.80 -27.45
N ALA A 83 -7.75 -8.97 -27.59
CA ALA A 83 -7.05 -10.26 -27.54
C ALA A 83 -6.02 -10.35 -28.67
N ILE A 84 -6.42 -10.01 -29.90
CA ILE A 84 -5.52 -9.96 -31.07
C ILE A 84 -4.38 -8.96 -30.86
N ARG A 85 -4.67 -7.77 -30.33
CA ARG A 85 -3.63 -6.76 -30.04
C ARG A 85 -2.59 -7.25 -29.04
N ARG A 86 -2.98 -8.06 -28.04
CA ARG A 86 -2.09 -8.56 -26.99
C ARG A 86 -1.30 -9.80 -27.41
N PHE A 87 -1.97 -10.72 -28.09
CA PHE A 87 -1.45 -12.07 -28.32
C PHE A 87 -1.10 -12.33 -29.78
N GLY A 88 -1.41 -11.40 -30.68
CA GLY A 88 -1.17 -11.54 -32.12
C GLY A 88 -2.41 -12.00 -32.89
N ASP A 89 -2.33 -11.82 -34.21
CA ASP A 89 -3.34 -12.30 -35.16
C ASP A 89 -3.46 -13.82 -35.09
N THR A 90 -4.69 -14.32 -35.09
CA THR A 90 -4.96 -15.74 -34.91
C THR A 90 -6.19 -16.20 -35.68
N LEU A 91 -6.46 -17.51 -35.66
CA LEU A 91 -7.67 -18.09 -36.21
C LEU A 91 -8.91 -17.62 -35.45
N GLU A 92 -9.86 -17.06 -36.18
CA GLU A 92 -11.12 -16.55 -35.67
C GLU A 92 -12.29 -17.34 -36.29
N ARG A 93 -13.11 -17.96 -35.43
CA ARG A 93 -14.24 -18.82 -35.82
C ARG A 93 -15.57 -18.21 -35.42
N VAL A 94 -16.51 -18.18 -36.36
CA VAL A 94 -17.88 -17.70 -36.15
C VAL A 94 -18.87 -18.84 -36.37
N GLY A 95 -19.85 -18.98 -35.46
CA GLY A 95 -20.99 -19.88 -35.62
C GLY A 95 -22.33 -19.16 -35.61
N GLU A 96 -22.50 -18.23 -34.67
CA GLU A 96 -23.67 -17.37 -34.52
C GLU A 96 -23.15 -15.95 -34.27
N ALA A 97 -22.99 -15.15 -35.33
CA ALA A 97 -22.55 -13.76 -35.18
C ALA A 97 -23.50 -12.97 -34.26
N PRO A 98 -23.01 -12.04 -33.42
CA PRO A 98 -21.64 -11.53 -33.35
C PRO A 98 -20.68 -12.34 -32.46
N LYS A 99 -21.06 -13.55 -32.00
CA LYS A 99 -20.21 -14.40 -31.16
C LYS A 99 -19.07 -15.00 -31.97
N THR A 100 -17.89 -15.08 -31.37
CA THR A 100 -16.67 -15.51 -32.04
C THR A 100 -15.77 -16.30 -31.10
N ALA A 101 -14.84 -17.09 -31.65
CA ALA A 101 -13.83 -17.80 -30.88
C ALA A 101 -12.44 -17.59 -31.48
N LEU A 102 -11.48 -17.23 -30.62
CA LEU A 102 -10.07 -17.03 -30.97
C LEU A 102 -9.22 -18.16 -30.39
N PHE A 103 -8.19 -18.60 -31.12
CA PHE A 103 -7.36 -19.74 -30.73
C PHE A 103 -5.92 -19.31 -30.42
N TYR A 104 -5.28 -19.91 -29.44
CA TYR A 104 -3.90 -19.62 -29.07
C TYR A 104 -3.20 -20.89 -28.60
N ARG A 105 -1.87 -20.88 -28.59
CA ARG A 105 -1.06 -22.00 -28.06
C ARG A 105 -0.20 -21.61 -26.86
N GLY A 106 0.36 -22.58 -26.14
CA GLY A 106 1.35 -22.38 -25.09
C GLY A 106 0.86 -22.57 -23.64
N LEU A 107 -0.43 -22.90 -23.42
CA LEU A 107 -0.98 -23.06 -22.06
C LEU A 107 -1.81 -24.33 -21.88
N ASP A 108 -1.61 -24.97 -20.72
CA ASP A 108 -2.42 -26.07 -20.20
C ASP A 108 -3.18 -25.64 -18.94
N ILE A 109 -4.38 -25.09 -19.14
CA ILE A 109 -5.19 -24.54 -18.04
C ILE A 109 -6.55 -25.20 -17.94
N LYS A 110 -7.13 -25.21 -16.74
CA LYS A 110 -8.56 -25.55 -16.57
C LYS A 110 -9.45 -24.45 -17.16
N LYS A 111 -10.66 -24.83 -17.59
CA LYS A 111 -11.67 -23.88 -18.09
C LYS A 111 -11.89 -22.73 -17.10
N ARG A 112 -11.91 -21.49 -17.62
CA ARG A 112 -12.27 -20.28 -16.88
C ARG A 112 -13.42 -19.55 -17.58
N ASN A 113 -14.19 -18.74 -16.86
CA ASN A 113 -15.24 -17.92 -17.45
C ASN A 113 -15.35 -16.55 -16.78
N ILE A 114 -15.64 -15.52 -17.58
CA ILE A 114 -16.01 -14.18 -17.14
C ILE A 114 -17.43 -13.92 -17.62
N ILE A 115 -18.34 -13.62 -16.70
CA ILE A 115 -19.71 -13.19 -17.03
C ILE A 115 -19.64 -11.73 -17.45
N LEU A 116 -20.18 -11.40 -18.63
CA LEU A 116 -20.21 -10.03 -19.14
C LEU A 116 -21.45 -9.29 -18.64
N LYS A 117 -21.35 -7.97 -18.50
CA LYS A 117 -22.49 -7.09 -18.22
C LYS A 117 -23.54 -7.30 -19.32
N PRO A 118 -24.83 -7.38 -18.98
CA PRO A 118 -25.89 -7.48 -19.97
C PRO A 118 -25.79 -6.33 -20.98
N THR A 119 -25.56 -6.65 -22.25
CA THR A 119 -25.48 -5.64 -23.32
C THR A 119 -26.87 -5.19 -23.79
N GLY A 120 -27.92 -5.85 -23.30
CA GLY A 120 -29.31 -5.65 -23.72
C GLY A 120 -29.63 -6.23 -25.09
N LYS A 121 -28.66 -6.87 -25.77
CA LYS A 121 -28.84 -7.50 -27.08
C LYS A 121 -29.11 -9.00 -27.00
N ALA A 122 -28.91 -9.63 -25.85
CA ALA A 122 -29.12 -11.04 -25.66
C ALA A 122 -30.62 -11.43 -25.71
N PRO A 123 -31.02 -12.43 -26.51
CA PRO A 123 -32.40 -12.88 -26.58
C PRO A 123 -32.82 -13.52 -25.25
N ASN A 124 -34.01 -13.19 -24.77
CA ASN A 124 -34.61 -13.69 -23.52
C ASN A 124 -33.70 -13.53 -22.29
N GLY A 125 -32.85 -12.49 -22.26
CA GLY A 125 -31.93 -12.25 -21.14
C GLY A 125 -30.89 -13.35 -20.95
N LYS A 126 -30.54 -14.08 -22.02
CA LYS A 126 -29.42 -15.04 -21.98
C LYS A 126 -28.16 -14.36 -21.45
N GLN A 127 -27.43 -15.07 -20.59
CA GLN A 127 -26.19 -14.57 -20.01
C GLN A 127 -25.09 -14.52 -21.06
N GLU A 128 -24.44 -13.36 -21.17
CA GLU A 128 -23.27 -13.15 -22.03
C GLU A 128 -22.00 -13.45 -21.24
N LYS A 129 -21.00 -14.06 -21.90
CA LYS A 129 -19.77 -14.51 -21.23
C LYS A 129 -18.59 -14.61 -22.18
N LEU A 130 -17.39 -14.48 -21.62
CA LEU A 130 -16.15 -14.95 -22.24
C LEU A 130 -15.72 -16.25 -21.53
N GLU A 131 -15.62 -17.34 -22.27
CA GLU A 131 -15.08 -18.61 -21.76
C GLU A 131 -13.67 -18.85 -22.29
N VAL A 132 -12.76 -19.19 -21.40
CA VAL A 132 -11.42 -19.68 -21.74
C VAL A 132 -11.45 -21.19 -21.68
N LEU A 133 -11.44 -21.84 -22.85
CA LEU A 133 -11.48 -23.28 -23.01
C LEU A 133 -10.05 -23.83 -23.01
N GLY A 134 -9.74 -24.67 -22.03
CA GLY A 134 -8.48 -25.39 -21.92
C GLY A 134 -8.73 -26.88 -21.70
N ASN A 135 -8.03 -27.51 -20.75
CA ASN A 135 -8.02 -28.95 -20.53
C ASN A 135 -9.43 -29.56 -20.41
N GLY A 136 -9.67 -30.60 -21.22
CA GLY A 136 -10.89 -31.40 -21.20
C GLY A 136 -12.12 -30.73 -21.83
N GLN A 137 -11.94 -29.66 -22.61
CA GLN A 137 -13.02 -29.01 -23.37
C GLN A 137 -12.84 -29.25 -24.88
N GLN A 138 -13.89 -28.96 -25.66
CA GLN A 138 -13.84 -28.96 -27.12
C GLN A 138 -14.63 -27.80 -27.70
N ILE A 139 -14.27 -27.37 -28.90
CA ILE A 139 -14.99 -26.36 -29.66
C ILE A 139 -15.20 -26.80 -31.11
N VAL A 140 -16.42 -26.67 -31.62
CA VAL A 140 -16.79 -27.16 -32.96
C VAL A 140 -16.15 -26.29 -34.02
N ALA A 141 -15.27 -26.88 -34.83
CA ALA A 141 -14.54 -26.24 -35.94
C ALA A 141 -15.25 -26.37 -37.29
N PHE A 142 -15.95 -27.50 -37.51
CA PHE A 142 -16.66 -27.80 -38.75
C PHE A 142 -17.98 -28.53 -38.47
N GLY A 143 -19.02 -28.25 -39.26
CA GLY A 143 -20.35 -28.84 -39.11
C GLY A 143 -21.44 -27.78 -39.25
N ILE A 144 -22.69 -28.18 -39.01
CA ILE A 144 -23.86 -27.28 -39.01
C ILE A 144 -24.22 -26.90 -37.58
N HIS A 145 -24.29 -25.59 -37.30
CA HIS A 145 -24.67 -25.08 -35.98
C HIS A 145 -26.15 -25.39 -35.69
N PRO A 146 -26.49 -25.94 -34.52
CA PRO A 146 -27.86 -26.39 -34.22
C PRO A 146 -28.89 -25.25 -34.22
N ASP A 147 -28.53 -24.08 -33.69
CA ASP A 147 -29.48 -22.97 -33.55
C ASP A 147 -29.66 -22.15 -34.84
N THR A 148 -28.56 -21.84 -35.55
CA THR A 148 -28.63 -21.04 -36.79
C THR A 148 -28.95 -21.87 -38.03
N CYS A 149 -28.81 -23.21 -37.94
CA CYS A 149 -28.87 -24.14 -39.07
C CYS A 149 -27.86 -23.84 -40.20
N GLN A 150 -26.85 -23.00 -39.94
CA GLN A 150 -25.80 -22.63 -40.90
C GLN A 150 -24.47 -23.31 -40.56
N PRO A 151 -23.56 -23.50 -41.54
CA PRO A 151 -22.23 -24.01 -41.27
C PRO A 151 -21.40 -23.03 -40.43
N TYR A 152 -20.49 -23.56 -39.61
CA TYR A 152 -19.44 -22.77 -38.97
C TYR A 152 -18.48 -22.18 -40.01
N THR A 153 -18.10 -20.92 -39.84
CA THR A 153 -17.20 -20.18 -40.75
C THR A 153 -15.96 -19.69 -40.02
N TRP A 154 -14.88 -19.47 -40.78
CA TRP A 154 -13.64 -18.89 -40.31
C TRP A 154 -13.36 -17.63 -41.12
N LYS A 155 -12.76 -16.61 -40.49
CA LYS A 155 -12.64 -15.28 -41.10
C LYS A 155 -11.65 -15.23 -42.26
N ASP A 156 -10.44 -15.75 -42.05
CA ASP A 156 -9.34 -15.63 -43.01
C ASP A 156 -8.80 -17.00 -43.42
N ILE A 157 -8.43 -17.83 -42.45
CA ILE A 157 -7.77 -19.13 -42.64
C ILE A 157 -8.57 -20.20 -41.90
N THR A 158 -8.68 -21.40 -42.46
CA THR A 158 -9.30 -22.55 -41.78
C THR A 158 -8.25 -23.48 -41.17
N PRO A 159 -8.57 -24.21 -40.08
CA PRO A 159 -7.65 -25.16 -39.46
C PRO A 159 -7.18 -26.31 -40.37
N TRP A 160 -7.87 -26.56 -41.48
CA TRP A 160 -7.52 -27.60 -42.46
C TRP A 160 -6.78 -27.05 -43.69
N ASP A 161 -6.42 -25.76 -43.71
CA ASP A 161 -5.60 -25.16 -44.76
C ASP A 161 -4.11 -25.41 -44.46
N THR A 162 -3.60 -26.56 -44.92
CA THR A 162 -2.21 -27.01 -44.64
C THR A 162 -1.11 -26.21 -45.35
N VAL A 163 -1.47 -25.22 -46.17
CA VAL A 163 -0.53 -24.37 -46.93
C VAL A 163 0.28 -23.45 -46.02
N LEU A 164 -0.26 -23.11 -44.83
CA LEU A 164 0.31 -22.14 -43.91
C LEU A 164 1.05 -22.77 -42.70
N GLY A 165 1.19 -24.10 -42.68
CA GLY A 165 1.86 -24.83 -41.62
C GLY A 165 0.91 -25.50 -40.62
N GLY A 166 1.47 -26.02 -39.54
CA GLY A 166 0.72 -26.71 -38.49
C GLY A 166 0.24 -25.77 -37.38
N VAL A 167 -0.23 -26.34 -36.27
CA VAL A 167 -0.67 -25.60 -35.07
C VAL A 167 0.38 -24.59 -34.58
N GLU A 168 1.66 -24.96 -34.61
CA GLU A 168 2.77 -24.09 -34.16
C GLU A 168 2.95 -22.84 -35.03
N ASP A 169 2.65 -22.95 -36.33
CA ASP A 169 2.76 -21.87 -37.31
C ASP A 169 1.48 -21.02 -37.36
N LEU A 170 0.33 -21.64 -37.12
CA LEU A 170 -0.99 -21.02 -37.25
C LEU A 170 -1.43 -20.24 -36.00
N LEU A 171 -0.96 -20.63 -34.82
CA LEU A 171 -1.39 -20.03 -33.56
C LEU A 171 -0.24 -19.29 -32.86
N PRO A 172 -0.43 -18.03 -32.47
CA PRO A 172 0.54 -17.35 -31.64
C PRO A 172 0.48 -17.86 -30.20
N GLU A 173 1.60 -17.67 -29.49
CA GLU A 173 1.78 -18.13 -28.13
C GLU A 173 1.17 -17.15 -27.12
N ILE A 174 0.43 -17.68 -26.15
CA ILE A 174 -0.11 -16.94 -25.01
C ILE A 174 0.56 -17.41 -23.72
N THR A 175 0.87 -16.47 -22.82
CA THR A 175 1.44 -16.75 -21.49
C THR A 175 0.39 -16.64 -20.39
N GLN A 176 0.65 -17.26 -19.24
CA GLN A 176 -0.27 -17.22 -18.09
C GLN A 176 -0.51 -15.77 -17.64
N ASP A 177 0.56 -14.97 -17.54
CA ASP A 177 0.49 -13.57 -17.14
C ASP A 177 -0.29 -12.73 -18.16
N GLY A 178 -0.02 -12.91 -19.46
CA GLY A 178 -0.73 -12.20 -20.52
C GLY A 178 -2.23 -12.51 -20.52
N LEU A 179 -2.60 -13.79 -20.33
CA LEU A 179 -3.99 -14.20 -20.19
C LEU A 179 -4.64 -13.59 -18.94
N ASP A 180 -3.96 -13.59 -17.79
CA ASP A 180 -4.49 -13.04 -16.55
C ASP A 180 -4.70 -11.52 -16.65
N GLU A 181 -3.77 -10.78 -17.26
CA GLU A 181 -3.93 -9.36 -17.54
C GLU A 181 -5.09 -9.07 -18.49
N PHE A 182 -5.29 -9.91 -19.52
CA PHE A 182 -6.40 -9.77 -20.45
C PHE A 182 -7.74 -10.04 -19.77
N LEU A 183 -7.85 -11.13 -19.00
CA LEU A 183 -9.08 -11.44 -18.25
C LEU A 183 -9.41 -10.37 -17.22
N ASN A 184 -8.40 -9.77 -16.57
CA ASN A 184 -8.61 -8.65 -15.66
C ASN A 184 -9.14 -7.40 -16.40
N TRP A 185 -8.61 -7.11 -17.59
CA TRP A 185 -9.10 -6.02 -18.45
C TRP A 185 -10.55 -6.26 -18.89
N VAL A 186 -10.89 -7.47 -19.36
CA VAL A 186 -12.26 -7.85 -19.73
C VAL A 186 -13.20 -7.73 -18.53
N THR A 187 -12.78 -8.22 -17.35
CA THR A 187 -13.56 -8.15 -16.12
C THR A 187 -13.86 -6.70 -15.72
N THR A 188 -12.85 -5.82 -15.83
CA THR A 188 -12.98 -4.41 -15.45
C THR A 188 -13.86 -3.63 -16.43
N GLY A 189 -13.64 -3.78 -17.74
CA GLY A 189 -14.40 -3.07 -18.77
C GLY A 189 -15.81 -3.63 -18.96
N TYR A 190 -15.91 -4.94 -19.08
CA TYR A 190 -17.08 -5.64 -19.62
C TYR A 190 -17.70 -6.65 -18.66
N GLY A 191 -17.12 -6.95 -17.49
CA GLY A 191 -17.61 -7.99 -16.56
C GLY A 191 -18.79 -7.58 -15.66
N GLU A 192 -19.73 -8.48 -15.41
CA GLU A 192 -20.87 -8.25 -14.51
C GLU A 192 -20.42 -8.21 -13.03
N GLN A 193 -20.87 -7.20 -12.28
CA GLN A 193 -20.57 -7.10 -10.84
C GLN A 193 -21.43 -8.10 -10.05
N ARG A 194 -20.80 -9.13 -9.48
CA ARG A 194 -21.48 -10.05 -8.56
C ARG A 194 -22.00 -9.29 -7.33
N LYS A 195 -23.31 -9.38 -7.06
CA LYS A 195 -23.87 -9.06 -5.73
C LYS A 195 -23.48 -10.18 -4.76
N LEU A 196 -22.32 -10.06 -4.11
CA LEU A 196 -21.90 -10.96 -3.05
C LEU A 196 -22.41 -10.47 -1.69
N SER A 197 -23.02 -11.38 -0.93
CA SER A 197 -23.43 -11.25 0.47
C SER A 197 -22.27 -10.79 1.37
N GLN A 198 -22.59 -10.08 2.45
CA GLN A 198 -21.75 -9.31 3.38
C GLN A 198 -20.57 -10.04 4.11
N GLN A 199 -19.99 -11.11 3.59
CA GLN A 199 -18.77 -11.70 4.13
C GLN A 199 -17.84 -12.09 2.98
N ALA A 200 -16.61 -11.58 3.06
CA ALA A 200 -15.54 -11.53 2.04
C ALA A 200 -15.66 -10.35 1.06
N MET A 201 -14.95 -9.26 1.36
CA MET A 201 -14.67 -8.17 0.42
C MET A 201 -13.52 -8.56 -0.51
N PRO A 202 -13.71 -8.58 -1.85
CA PRO A 202 -12.62 -8.44 -2.80
C PRO A 202 -12.34 -6.97 -3.08
N THR A 203 -11.08 -6.72 -3.40
CA THR A 203 -10.37 -5.47 -3.66
C THR A 203 -10.94 -4.64 -4.81
N ILE A 204 -10.97 -3.32 -4.61
CA ILE A 204 -11.15 -2.29 -5.63
C ILE A 204 -9.90 -2.29 -6.53
N PRO A 205 -9.99 -2.34 -7.88
CA PRO A 205 -8.83 -2.14 -8.73
C PRO A 205 -8.29 -0.71 -8.54
N THR A 206 -7.05 -0.65 -8.10
CA THR A 206 -6.24 0.57 -7.99
C THR A 206 -6.09 1.24 -9.37
N PRO A 207 -6.09 2.59 -9.45
CA PRO A 207 -5.78 3.28 -10.70
C PRO A 207 -4.32 2.98 -11.09
N PHE A 208 -4.10 2.47 -12.30
CA PHE A 208 -2.75 2.31 -12.84
C PHE A 208 -2.03 3.66 -12.93
N ALA A 209 -0.75 3.64 -12.58
CA ALA A 209 0.19 4.74 -12.61
C ALA A 209 0.17 5.54 -13.93
N GLY A 210 0.01 6.86 -13.83
CA GLY A 210 0.17 7.77 -14.96
C GLY A 210 0.99 8.99 -14.54
N GLY A 211 2.12 9.23 -15.22
CA GLY A 211 2.91 10.44 -15.06
C GLY A 211 2.07 11.71 -15.32
N TRP A 212 2.60 12.88 -14.92
CA TRP A 212 1.89 14.17 -14.99
C TRP A 212 1.14 14.42 -16.31
N GLY A 213 1.72 14.05 -17.46
CA GLY A 213 1.07 14.20 -18.76
C GLY A 213 -0.19 13.35 -18.95
N ARG A 214 -0.24 12.12 -18.41
CA ARG A 214 -1.45 11.27 -18.47
C ARG A 214 -2.53 11.77 -17.52
N ASN A 215 -2.17 12.29 -16.34
CA ASN A 215 -3.14 12.90 -15.42
C ASN A 215 -3.73 14.19 -16.00
N ALA A 216 -2.92 15.00 -16.68
CA ALA A 216 -3.38 16.17 -17.41
C ALA A 216 -4.31 15.78 -18.56
N LEU A 217 -3.99 14.71 -19.32
CA LEU A 217 -4.84 14.18 -20.38
C LEU A 217 -6.21 13.71 -19.86
N SER A 218 -6.24 12.94 -18.76
CA SER A 218 -7.49 12.48 -18.17
C SER A 218 -8.39 13.63 -17.69
N LYS A 219 -7.80 14.69 -17.12
CA LYS A 219 -8.55 15.89 -16.72
C LYS A 219 -9.06 16.67 -17.92
N GLU A 220 -8.21 16.88 -18.93
CA GLU A 220 -8.58 17.60 -20.14
C GLU A 220 -9.71 16.89 -20.89
N VAL A 221 -9.66 15.56 -21.02
CA VAL A 221 -10.73 14.76 -21.63
C VAL A 221 -12.03 14.85 -20.84
N ALA A 222 -11.97 14.79 -19.50
CA ALA A 222 -13.15 14.92 -18.65
C ALA A 222 -13.81 16.31 -18.74
N GLU A 223 -13.03 17.37 -18.98
CA GLU A 223 -13.54 18.72 -19.25
C GLU A 223 -14.11 18.83 -20.66
N LEU A 224 -13.40 18.30 -21.66
CA LEU A 224 -13.77 18.35 -23.06
C LEU A 224 -15.15 17.74 -23.31
N VAL A 225 -15.41 16.53 -22.78
CA VAL A 225 -16.68 15.81 -22.92
C VAL A 225 -17.90 16.59 -22.36
N ARG A 226 -17.68 17.56 -21.46
CA ARG A 226 -18.75 18.40 -20.87
C ARG A 226 -19.08 19.65 -21.70
N THR A 227 -18.45 19.85 -22.86
CA THR A 227 -18.64 21.07 -23.65
C THR A 227 -20.03 21.13 -24.33
N PRO A 228 -20.82 22.22 -24.14
CA PRO A 228 -22.13 22.40 -24.77
C PRO A 228 -22.10 22.48 -26.30
N GLU A 229 -23.26 22.25 -26.93
CA GLU A 229 -23.45 22.37 -28.39
C GLU A 229 -23.17 23.80 -28.88
N GLY A 230 -22.48 23.91 -30.02
CA GLY A 230 -22.09 25.18 -30.64
C GLY A 230 -20.61 25.59 -30.46
N ASN A 231 -19.87 25.02 -29.49
CA ASN A 231 -18.45 25.36 -29.28
C ASN A 231 -17.50 24.14 -29.20
N ARG A 232 -18.00 22.95 -29.58
CA ARG A 232 -17.30 21.65 -29.43
C ARG A 232 -15.99 21.56 -30.23
N ASN A 233 -15.97 22.08 -31.47
CA ASN A 233 -14.77 22.01 -32.32
C ASN A 233 -13.63 22.94 -31.81
N ASN A 234 -13.98 24.14 -31.32
CA ASN A 234 -13.00 25.05 -30.70
C ASN A 234 -12.45 24.49 -29.38
N ALA A 235 -13.31 23.84 -28.58
CA ALA A 235 -12.88 23.15 -27.36
C ALA A 235 -11.92 22.00 -27.69
N LEU A 236 -12.24 21.19 -28.71
CA LEU A 236 -11.36 20.12 -29.20
C LEU A 236 -10.00 20.68 -29.65
N ASN A 237 -9.98 21.78 -30.40
CA ASN A 237 -8.74 22.42 -30.84
C ASN A 237 -7.92 22.95 -29.66
N THR A 238 -8.56 23.57 -28.68
CA THR A 238 -7.91 24.10 -27.47
C THR A 238 -7.32 22.98 -26.61
N SER A 239 -8.05 21.89 -26.42
CA SER A 239 -7.57 20.71 -25.70
C SER A 239 -6.44 20.02 -26.46
N ALA A 240 -6.52 19.93 -27.79
CA ALA A 240 -5.44 19.44 -28.64
C ALA A 240 -4.18 20.33 -28.55
N PHE A 241 -4.34 21.65 -28.49
CA PHE A 241 -3.23 22.58 -28.25
C PHE A 241 -2.56 22.32 -26.90
N ARG A 242 -3.32 22.26 -25.80
CA ARG A 242 -2.79 22.03 -24.44
C ARG A 242 -2.09 20.68 -24.28
N MET A 243 -2.60 19.64 -24.94
CA MET A 243 -1.94 18.33 -24.99
C MET A 243 -0.69 18.38 -25.87
N GLY A 244 -0.73 19.15 -26.96
CA GLY A 244 0.43 19.39 -27.84
C GLY A 244 1.60 20.00 -27.09
N GLN A 245 1.35 20.91 -26.15
CA GLN A 245 2.39 21.47 -25.29
C GLN A 245 3.05 20.41 -24.40
N ILE A 246 2.28 19.46 -23.86
CA ILE A 246 2.81 18.38 -23.01
C ILE A 246 3.60 17.37 -23.86
N VAL A 247 3.09 17.03 -25.05
CA VAL A 247 3.74 16.17 -26.03
C VAL A 247 5.07 16.79 -26.50
N GLY A 248 5.07 18.09 -26.83
CA GLY A 248 6.29 18.83 -27.17
C GLY A 248 7.30 18.92 -26.02
N GLY A 249 6.84 18.80 -24.77
CA GLY A 249 7.68 18.71 -23.59
C GLY A 249 8.20 17.30 -23.26
N GLY A 250 7.80 16.27 -24.01
CA GLY A 250 8.21 14.87 -23.80
C GLY A 250 7.51 14.13 -22.66
N HIS A 251 6.39 14.67 -22.12
CA HIS A 251 5.71 14.14 -20.93
C HIS A 251 4.42 13.36 -21.23
N LEU A 252 4.01 13.31 -22.49
CA LEU A 252 2.85 12.56 -22.97
C LEU A 252 3.15 12.05 -24.37
N ASP A 253 2.78 10.80 -24.65
CA ASP A 253 2.90 10.22 -25.98
C ASP A 253 1.85 10.84 -26.92
N GLU A 254 2.25 11.17 -28.14
CA GLU A 254 1.39 11.84 -29.11
C GLU A 254 0.21 10.96 -29.51
N ASN A 255 0.41 9.66 -29.71
CA ASN A 255 -0.64 8.74 -30.10
C ASN A 255 -1.66 8.59 -28.97
N GLN A 256 -1.20 8.51 -27.71
CA GLN A 256 -2.08 8.51 -26.53
C GLN A 256 -2.94 9.78 -26.43
N ALA A 257 -2.37 10.95 -26.72
CA ALA A 257 -3.12 12.21 -26.72
C ALA A 257 -4.17 12.26 -27.85
N VAL A 258 -3.79 11.83 -29.06
CA VAL A 258 -4.67 11.79 -30.23
C VAL A 258 -5.85 10.85 -29.99
N ASP A 259 -5.59 9.63 -29.50
CA ASP A 259 -6.63 8.62 -29.31
C ASP A 259 -7.65 9.05 -28.26
N ALA A 260 -7.18 9.59 -27.13
CA ALA A 260 -8.06 10.04 -26.07
C ALA A 260 -8.91 11.27 -26.46
N LEU A 261 -8.31 12.25 -27.17
CA LEU A 261 -9.06 13.41 -27.68
C LEU A 261 -10.05 13.02 -28.78
N LYS A 262 -9.70 12.04 -29.64
CA LYS A 262 -10.59 11.51 -30.67
C LYS A 262 -11.80 10.80 -30.05
N GLN A 263 -11.58 9.99 -29.01
CA GLN A 263 -12.67 9.34 -28.28
C GLN A 263 -13.59 10.36 -27.59
N ALA A 264 -13.02 11.39 -26.96
CA ALA A 264 -13.79 12.47 -26.35
C ALA A 264 -14.63 13.24 -27.38
N ALA A 265 -14.04 13.58 -28.53
CA ALA A 265 -14.72 14.29 -29.62
C ALA A 265 -15.89 13.49 -30.21
N LEU A 266 -15.73 12.17 -30.38
CA LEU A 266 -16.80 11.29 -30.83
C LEU A 266 -17.94 11.20 -29.81
N GLN A 267 -17.63 11.13 -28.52
CA GLN A 267 -18.65 11.15 -27.45
C GLN A 267 -19.43 12.47 -27.40
N MET A 268 -18.82 13.56 -27.84
CA MET A 268 -19.47 14.86 -27.99
C MET A 268 -20.24 15.00 -29.30
N GLY A 269 -20.30 13.96 -30.15
CA GLY A 269 -21.05 14.00 -31.40
C GLY A 269 -20.44 14.88 -32.49
N LEU A 270 -19.11 15.06 -32.51
CA LEU A 270 -18.42 15.66 -33.65
C LEU A 270 -18.31 14.63 -34.80
N GLU A 271 -18.43 15.10 -36.04
CA GLU A 271 -18.32 14.26 -37.22
C GLU A 271 -16.86 13.82 -37.46
N ALA A 272 -16.67 12.54 -37.82
CA ALA A 272 -15.35 11.91 -37.92
C ALA A 272 -14.40 12.63 -38.91
N CYS A 273 -14.94 13.30 -39.93
CA CYS A 273 -14.18 14.05 -40.92
C CYS A 273 -13.54 15.35 -40.37
N GLU A 274 -14.10 15.94 -39.32
CA GLU A 274 -13.63 17.22 -38.74
C GLU A 274 -12.68 17.01 -37.55
N ILE A 275 -12.74 15.84 -36.89
CA ILE A 275 -11.95 15.55 -35.68
C ILE A 275 -10.45 15.49 -35.97
N HIS A 276 -10.06 14.79 -37.03
CA HIS A 276 -8.64 14.51 -37.31
C HIS A 276 -7.85 15.78 -37.71
N PRO A 277 -8.35 16.65 -38.61
CA PRO A 277 -7.70 17.92 -38.92
C PRO A 277 -7.57 18.85 -37.71
N THR A 278 -8.61 18.93 -36.87
CA THR A 278 -8.63 19.81 -35.69
C THR A 278 -7.61 19.38 -34.63
N ILE A 279 -7.54 18.07 -34.32
CA ILE A 279 -6.56 17.53 -33.36
C ILE A 279 -5.14 17.75 -33.89
N LYS A 280 -4.89 17.45 -35.17
CA LYS A 280 -3.57 17.61 -35.80
C LYS A 280 -3.08 19.06 -35.77
N SER A 281 -3.96 20.01 -36.11
CA SER A 281 -3.62 21.44 -36.07
C SER A 281 -3.33 21.93 -34.65
N GLY A 282 -4.15 21.54 -33.67
CA GLY A 282 -3.96 21.91 -32.27
C GLY A 282 -2.65 21.35 -31.70
N LEU A 283 -2.40 20.05 -31.87
CA LEU A 283 -1.18 19.38 -31.40
C LEU A 283 0.09 20.01 -32.00
N THR A 284 0.07 20.29 -33.30
CA THR A 284 1.22 20.91 -34.00
C THR A 284 1.53 22.29 -33.43
N ALA A 285 0.51 23.14 -33.22
CA ALA A 285 0.70 24.48 -32.63
C ALA A 285 1.13 24.42 -31.16
N GLY A 286 0.60 23.46 -30.40
CA GLY A 286 0.96 23.23 -29.00
C GLY A 286 2.40 22.75 -28.83
N ARG A 287 2.86 21.86 -29.71
CA ARG A 287 4.23 21.31 -29.70
C ARG A 287 5.29 22.41 -29.84
N SER A 288 4.99 23.47 -30.57
CA SER A 288 5.85 24.65 -30.71
C SER A 288 5.93 25.52 -29.45
N ASN A 289 5.11 25.26 -28.42
CA ASN A 289 5.11 25.94 -27.12
C ASN A 289 5.11 24.92 -25.95
N PRO A 290 6.20 24.15 -25.73
CA PRO A 290 6.24 23.05 -24.77
C PRO A 290 5.88 23.45 -23.32
N ARG A 291 5.09 22.60 -22.66
CA ARG A 291 4.68 22.74 -21.25
C ARG A 291 5.17 21.53 -20.46
N HIS A 292 5.92 21.77 -19.41
CA HIS A 292 6.47 20.74 -18.53
C HIS A 292 5.67 20.66 -17.22
N PRO A 293 5.73 19.52 -16.49
CA PRO A 293 5.28 19.48 -15.11
C PRO A 293 5.93 20.62 -14.36
N GLU A 294 5.15 21.39 -13.58
CA GLU A 294 5.75 22.27 -12.60
C GLU A 294 6.71 21.41 -11.80
N LYS A 295 8.01 21.75 -11.83
CA LYS A 295 8.92 21.22 -10.83
C LYS A 295 8.28 21.64 -9.52
N HIS A 296 7.65 20.71 -8.81
CA HIS A 296 7.47 20.84 -7.38
C HIS A 296 8.88 20.69 -6.77
N ALA A 297 9.74 21.66 -7.06
CA ALA A 297 10.54 22.22 -6.00
C ALA A 297 9.50 22.54 -4.93
N VAL A 298 9.59 21.85 -3.80
CA VAL A 298 8.91 22.30 -2.59
C VAL A 298 9.63 23.57 -2.13
N GLU A 299 9.77 24.58 -2.99
CA GLU A 299 9.88 25.93 -2.50
C GLU A 299 8.49 26.26 -2.02
N SER A 300 8.27 26.10 -0.70
CA SER A 300 7.62 27.09 0.16
C SER A 300 6.48 27.94 -0.47
N ARG A 301 5.60 27.40 -1.31
CA ARG A 301 4.37 28.10 -1.70
C ARG A 301 3.47 28.02 -0.48
N LEU A 302 3.29 29.16 0.16
CA LEU A 302 2.35 29.33 1.25
C LEU A 302 0.99 28.79 0.82
N ASP A 303 0.30 28.08 1.71
CA ASP A 303 -1.04 27.60 1.38
C ASP A 303 -1.97 28.79 1.07
N ALA A 304 -3.05 28.54 0.32
CA ALA A 304 -3.95 29.60 -0.15
C ALA A 304 -4.56 30.42 1.00
N LYS A 305 -4.80 29.80 2.16
CA LYS A 305 -5.31 30.50 3.34
C LYS A 305 -4.23 31.40 3.93
N THR A 306 -3.01 30.90 4.10
CA THR A 306 -1.89 31.72 4.58
C THR A 306 -1.59 32.89 3.65
N THR A 307 -1.70 32.69 2.33
CA THR A 307 -1.55 33.79 1.34
C THR A 307 -2.61 34.86 1.55
N LYS A 308 -3.89 34.48 1.63
CA LYS A 308 -5.00 35.41 1.88
C LYS A 308 -4.87 36.14 3.23
N ASP A 309 -4.42 35.43 4.26
CA ASP A 309 -4.19 36.01 5.58
C ASP A 309 -3.03 37.01 5.54
N ALA A 310 -1.97 36.73 4.76
CA ALA A 310 -0.85 37.65 4.54
C ALA A 310 -1.30 38.93 3.83
N ASP A 311 -2.10 38.83 2.77
CA ASP A 311 -2.64 39.99 2.05
C ASP A 311 -3.47 40.90 2.98
N ARG A 312 -4.32 40.30 3.82
CA ARG A 312 -5.10 41.07 4.82
C ARG A 312 -4.20 41.75 5.85
N ILE A 313 -3.11 41.11 6.27
CA ILE A 313 -2.15 41.69 7.20
C ILE A 313 -1.39 42.84 6.53
N VAL A 314 -1.01 42.69 5.26
CA VAL A 314 -0.36 43.73 4.47
C VAL A 314 -1.21 45.00 4.41
N GLU A 315 -2.51 44.88 4.13
CA GLU A 315 -3.40 46.05 4.12
C GLU A 315 -3.50 46.70 5.51
N ARG A 316 -3.61 45.91 6.58
CA ARG A 316 -3.57 46.45 7.96
C ARG A 316 -2.26 47.18 8.28
N ILE A 317 -1.12 46.70 7.79
CA ILE A 317 0.17 47.36 7.95
C ILE A 317 0.17 48.69 7.19
N LYS A 318 -0.29 48.71 5.94
CA LYS A 318 -0.37 49.93 5.12
C LYS A 318 -1.25 50.99 5.78
N ASP A 319 -2.45 50.61 6.24
CA ASP A 319 -3.38 51.53 6.87
C ASP A 319 -2.79 52.10 8.17
N GLY A 320 -2.26 51.24 9.04
CA GLY A 320 -1.63 51.70 10.29
C GLY A 320 -0.42 52.61 10.08
N LEU A 321 0.36 52.42 9.02
CA LEU A 321 1.46 53.32 8.67
C LEU A 321 0.97 54.65 8.13
N LYS A 322 -0.06 54.65 7.26
CA LYS A 322 -0.66 55.89 6.76
C LYS A 322 -1.22 56.73 7.90
N ASP A 323 -1.89 56.11 8.87
CA ASP A 323 -2.42 56.80 10.04
C ASP A 323 -1.31 57.50 10.84
N VAL A 324 -0.22 56.77 11.17
CA VAL A 324 0.92 57.32 11.91
C VAL A 324 1.61 58.45 11.13
N LEU A 325 1.77 58.31 9.81
CA LEU A 325 2.40 59.34 8.97
C LEU A 325 1.52 60.59 8.83
N ALA A 326 0.19 60.41 8.73
CA ALA A 326 -0.77 61.51 8.65
C ALA A 326 -0.79 62.36 9.94
N GLU A 327 -0.64 61.73 11.12
CA GLU A 327 -0.55 62.43 12.41
C GLU A 327 0.62 63.42 12.48
N VAL A 328 1.70 63.14 11.75
CA VAL A 328 2.90 64.00 11.69
C VAL A 328 3.01 64.80 10.39
N GLY A 329 1.96 64.81 9.58
CA GLY A 329 1.86 65.62 8.37
C GLY A 329 2.66 65.11 7.17
N ILE A 330 3.16 63.86 7.21
CA ILE A 330 3.88 63.24 6.09
C ILE A 330 2.88 62.61 5.14
N LYS A 331 2.93 62.98 3.85
CA LYS A 331 2.11 62.39 2.79
C LYS A 331 2.93 61.41 1.97
N VAL A 332 2.38 60.21 1.77
CA VAL A 332 2.97 59.15 0.95
C VAL A 332 1.93 58.65 -0.04
N ASP A 333 2.31 58.57 -1.32
CA ASP A 333 1.40 58.16 -2.40
C ASP A 333 1.13 56.65 -2.38
N ALA A 334 2.17 55.87 -2.08
CA ALA A 334 2.10 54.42 -1.95
C ALA A 334 3.10 53.91 -0.90
N ILE A 335 2.70 52.89 -0.15
CA ILE A 335 3.57 52.17 0.78
C ILE A 335 3.73 50.74 0.27
N ALA A 336 4.97 50.35 -0.04
CA ALA A 336 5.30 49.00 -0.43
C ALA A 336 5.44 48.12 0.84
N VAL A 337 4.71 47.01 0.88
CA VAL A 337 4.82 46.00 1.94
C VAL A 337 4.93 44.63 1.29
N ASP A 338 5.96 43.88 1.68
CA ASP A 338 6.28 42.57 1.12
C ASP A 338 5.34 41.49 1.70
N ALA A 339 4.33 41.14 0.91
CA ALA A 339 3.35 40.11 1.25
C ALA A 339 3.97 38.72 1.41
N GLU A 340 5.02 38.41 0.65
CA GLU A 340 5.69 37.11 0.71
C GLU A 340 6.43 36.95 2.05
N ARG A 341 7.12 37.99 2.52
CA ARG A 341 7.77 38.00 3.85
C ARG A 341 6.76 37.87 4.97
N VAL A 342 5.66 38.64 4.92
CA VAL A 342 4.57 38.53 5.90
C VAL A 342 4.03 37.10 5.92
N GLY A 343 3.76 36.55 4.73
CA GLY A 343 3.28 35.19 4.56
C GLY A 343 4.25 34.15 5.12
N LYS A 344 5.55 34.26 4.87
CA LYS A 344 6.59 33.39 5.47
C LYS A 344 6.62 33.49 6.99
N MET A 345 6.52 34.69 7.55
CA MET A 345 6.48 34.90 9.00
C MET A 345 5.30 34.20 9.64
N ILE A 346 4.08 34.42 9.15
CA ILE A 346 2.91 33.76 9.74
C ILE A 346 2.92 32.27 9.41
N GLY A 347 3.20 31.90 8.16
CA GLY A 347 3.12 30.55 7.64
C GLY A 347 4.04 29.56 8.35
N ARG A 348 5.22 30.01 8.81
CA ARG A 348 6.22 29.16 9.47
C ARG A 348 6.33 29.38 10.98
N SER A 349 5.36 30.07 11.57
CA SER A 349 5.33 30.37 13.01
C SER A 349 4.02 29.94 13.67
N PHE A 350 4.10 29.66 14.97
CA PHE A 350 2.94 29.43 15.82
C PHE A 350 3.20 29.90 17.26
N TRP A 351 2.13 30.19 18.00
CA TRP A 351 2.19 30.54 19.41
C TRP A 351 1.84 29.34 20.28
N SER A 352 2.62 29.10 21.33
CA SER A 352 2.21 28.19 22.40
C SER A 352 1.60 28.99 23.55
N ALA A 353 0.32 28.77 23.81
CA ALA A 353 -0.37 29.39 24.93
C ALA A 353 0.14 28.82 26.25
N SER A 354 0.36 27.50 26.33
CA SER A 354 0.83 26.83 27.55
C SER A 354 2.21 27.31 28.00
N GLN A 355 3.12 27.64 27.07
CA GLN A 355 4.47 28.13 27.39
C GLN A 355 4.59 29.65 27.33
N SER A 356 3.60 30.34 26.76
CA SER A 356 3.71 31.77 26.40
C SER A 356 4.96 32.07 25.55
N LYS A 357 5.20 31.23 24.53
CA LYS A 357 6.37 31.33 23.63
C LYS A 357 5.96 31.27 22.16
N LEU A 358 6.61 32.13 21.37
CA LEU A 358 6.56 32.10 19.92
C LEU A 358 7.53 31.04 19.40
N HIS A 359 7.07 30.18 18.51
CA HIS A 359 7.85 29.14 17.87
C HIS A 359 7.89 29.34 16.36
N PHE A 360 9.04 29.11 15.72
CA PHE A 360 9.18 29.13 14.26
C PHE A 360 10.42 28.36 13.80
N LEU A 361 10.47 28.00 12.52
CA LEU A 361 11.66 27.38 11.92
C LEU A 361 12.69 28.45 11.54
N ASN A 362 13.93 28.30 11.99
CA ASN A 362 15.04 29.15 11.54
C ASN A 362 15.49 28.77 10.11
N ARG A 363 16.52 29.45 9.59
CA ARG A 363 17.06 29.21 8.23
C ARG A 363 17.69 27.83 8.02
N GLU A 364 17.99 27.12 9.11
CA GLU A 364 18.54 25.76 9.08
C GLU A 364 17.44 24.69 9.26
N GLY A 365 16.17 25.10 9.35
CA GLY A 365 15.05 24.19 9.60
C GLY A 365 14.92 23.74 11.06
N HIS A 366 15.62 24.38 11.99
CA HIS A 366 15.50 24.11 13.43
C HIS A 366 14.32 24.88 14.03
N LEU A 367 13.52 24.19 14.86
CA LEU A 367 12.43 24.84 15.60
C LEU A 367 13.01 25.60 16.79
N VAL A 368 12.95 26.93 16.71
CA VAL A 368 13.39 27.84 17.77
C VAL A 368 12.20 28.42 18.51
N LYS A 369 12.41 28.85 19.76
CA LYS A 369 11.36 29.42 20.61
C LYS A 369 11.83 30.62 21.41
N PHE A 370 10.99 31.65 21.49
CA PHE A 370 11.32 32.94 22.13
C PHE A 370 10.11 33.52 22.87
N THR A 371 10.34 34.49 23.75
CA THR A 371 9.24 35.35 24.25
C THR A 371 8.62 36.18 23.11
N GLN A 372 7.47 36.81 23.34
CA GLN A 372 6.84 37.67 22.34
C GLN A 372 7.71 38.88 21.94
N SER A 373 8.49 39.44 22.87
CA SER A 373 9.36 40.59 22.63
C SER A 373 10.61 40.20 21.84
N GLU A 374 11.32 39.16 22.27
CA GLU A 374 12.50 38.63 21.59
C GLU A 374 12.15 38.00 20.24
N GLY A 375 11.01 37.30 20.17
CA GLY A 375 10.56 36.58 18.99
C GLY A 375 10.41 37.47 17.77
N TRP A 376 9.93 38.71 17.94
CA TRP A 376 9.84 39.66 16.83
C TRP A 376 11.21 39.98 16.21
N LYS A 377 12.23 40.22 17.05
CA LYS A 377 13.61 40.47 16.59
C LYS A 377 14.11 39.31 15.72
N PHE A 378 13.89 38.07 16.17
CA PHE A 378 14.40 36.90 15.46
C PHE A 378 13.54 36.47 14.27
N LEU A 379 12.24 36.82 14.25
CA LEU A 379 11.40 36.71 13.05
C LEU A 379 11.95 37.57 11.91
N LEU A 380 12.27 38.84 12.20
CA LEU A 380 12.86 39.74 11.21
C LEU A 380 14.22 39.23 10.73
N ALA A 381 15.07 38.74 11.64
CA ALA A 381 16.36 38.15 11.28
C ALA A 381 16.21 36.91 10.38
N THR A 382 15.16 36.11 10.58
CA THR A 382 14.93 34.87 9.85
C THR A 382 14.30 35.11 8.48
N PHE A 383 13.22 35.90 8.44
CA PHE A 383 12.34 36.06 7.26
C PHE A 383 12.50 37.40 6.53
N GLY A 384 13.31 38.33 7.06
CA GLY A 384 13.44 39.69 6.53
C GLY A 384 12.42 40.67 7.11
N THR A 385 12.52 41.95 6.78
CA THR A 385 11.57 42.98 7.21
C THR A 385 10.42 43.11 6.21
N PRO A 386 9.15 43.30 6.62
CA PRO A 386 8.04 43.48 5.68
C PRO A 386 8.12 44.79 4.88
N ILE A 387 8.90 45.76 5.35
CA ILE A 387 9.11 47.07 4.74
C ILE A 387 10.60 47.34 4.65
N ASP A 388 11.02 48.12 3.64
CA ASP A 388 12.40 48.58 3.52
C ASP A 388 12.76 49.48 4.72
N PRO A 389 13.82 49.16 5.49
CA PRO A 389 14.26 50.01 6.59
C PRO A 389 14.62 51.45 6.18
N ASN A 390 15.00 51.67 4.91
CA ASN A 390 15.31 52.99 4.37
C ASN A 390 14.07 53.88 4.29
N ASP A 391 12.91 53.35 3.87
CA ASP A 391 11.65 54.10 3.83
C ASP A 391 11.28 54.61 5.23
N VAL A 392 11.40 53.75 6.23
CA VAL A 392 11.13 54.11 7.63
C VAL A 392 12.10 55.20 8.11
N SER A 393 13.38 55.08 7.78
CA SER A 393 14.40 56.07 8.16
C SER A 393 14.16 57.42 7.49
N GLU A 394 13.77 57.41 6.21
CA GLU A 394 13.42 58.59 5.44
C GLU A 394 12.23 59.32 6.06
N TRP A 395 11.13 58.61 6.37
CA TRP A 395 9.96 59.22 7.01
C TRP A 395 10.30 59.80 8.38
N VAL A 396 11.08 59.08 9.20
CA VAL A 396 11.50 59.58 10.53
C VAL A 396 12.38 60.82 10.40
N SER A 397 13.23 60.91 9.37
CA SER A 397 14.12 62.08 9.17
C SER A 397 13.36 63.38 8.88
N GLN A 398 12.13 63.29 8.37
CA GLN A 398 11.25 64.43 8.09
C GLN A 398 10.55 64.99 9.35
N VAL A 399 10.61 64.25 10.46
CA VAL A 399 9.99 64.63 11.73
C VAL A 399 10.98 65.44 12.59
N ALA A 400 10.46 66.39 13.37
CA ALA A 400 11.24 67.15 14.33
C ALA A 400 12.05 66.22 15.28
N PRO A 401 13.34 66.51 15.57
CA PRO A 401 14.21 65.61 16.33
C PRO A 401 13.67 65.13 17.68
N LYS A 402 12.89 65.98 18.36
CA LYS A 402 12.26 65.66 19.65
C LYS A 402 11.18 64.56 19.56
N ASP A 403 10.54 64.42 18.39
CA ASP A 403 9.40 63.51 18.16
C ASP A 403 9.81 62.24 17.40
N GLN A 404 10.98 62.24 16.74
CA GLN A 404 11.50 61.12 15.92
C GLN A 404 11.41 59.76 16.62
N LYS A 405 11.86 59.68 17.88
CA LYS A 405 11.85 58.43 18.65
C LYS A 405 10.44 57.90 18.94
N ALA A 406 9.48 58.80 19.14
CA ALA A 406 8.08 58.44 19.37
C ALA A 406 7.43 57.94 18.07
N VAL A 407 7.65 58.65 16.97
CA VAL A 407 7.15 58.26 15.63
C VAL A 407 7.74 56.93 15.18
N GLU A 408 9.05 56.74 15.32
CA GLU A 408 9.71 55.48 14.99
C GLU A 408 9.11 54.30 15.77
N LYS A 409 8.81 54.52 17.06
CA LYS A 409 8.13 53.51 17.89
C LYS A 409 6.73 53.20 17.38
N SER A 410 5.95 54.21 16.99
CA SER A 410 4.60 54.03 16.42
C SER A 410 4.64 53.31 15.08
N LEU A 411 5.55 53.68 14.17
CA LEU A 411 5.74 53.00 12.87
C LEU A 411 6.12 51.53 13.07
N ARG A 412 7.08 51.23 13.96
CA ARG A 412 7.44 49.85 14.31
C ARG A 412 6.25 49.10 14.91
N GLY A 413 5.40 49.77 15.68
CA GLY A 413 4.15 49.24 16.24
C GLY A 413 3.14 48.86 15.16
N ALA A 414 2.92 49.74 14.18
CA ALA A 414 2.03 49.52 13.04
C ALA A 414 2.44 48.34 12.16
N ILE A 415 3.76 48.06 12.06
CA ILE A 415 4.28 46.88 11.34
C ILE A 415 4.13 45.62 12.20
N ARG A 416 4.53 45.69 13.47
CA ARG A 416 4.61 44.52 14.37
C ARG A 416 3.24 43.97 14.76
N ALA A 417 2.32 44.85 15.16
CA ALA A 417 1.06 44.44 15.79
C ALA A 417 0.21 43.55 14.86
N PRO A 418 -0.05 43.90 13.58
CA PRO A 418 -0.88 43.08 12.70
C PRO A 418 -0.36 41.64 12.52
N VAL A 419 0.97 41.47 12.39
CA VAL A 419 1.61 40.14 12.26
C VAL A 419 1.50 39.36 13.56
N MET A 420 1.88 39.97 14.69
CA MET A 420 1.89 39.30 15.99
C MET A 420 0.48 38.95 16.47
N ASP A 421 -0.48 39.86 16.30
CA ASP A 421 -1.90 39.61 16.63
C ASP A 421 -2.43 38.41 15.85
N HIS A 422 -2.10 38.30 14.57
CA HIS A 422 -2.54 37.17 13.76
C HIS A 422 -1.97 35.84 14.28
N ILE A 423 -0.67 35.80 14.60
CA ILE A 423 -0.04 34.60 15.15
C ILE A 423 -0.67 34.24 16.51
N LEU A 424 -0.85 35.22 17.39
CA LEU A 424 -1.40 35.03 18.73
C LEU A 424 -2.87 34.59 18.69
N LEU A 425 -3.67 35.10 17.76
CA LEU A 425 -5.11 34.83 17.71
C LEU A 425 -5.46 33.58 16.90
N TYR A 426 -4.78 33.35 15.78
CA TYR A 426 -5.19 32.33 14.80
C TYR A 426 -4.22 31.17 14.65
N ARG A 427 -3.01 31.28 15.22
CA ARG A 427 -1.94 30.28 15.02
C ARG A 427 -1.42 29.68 16.33
N GLN A 428 -2.33 29.32 17.24
CA GLN A 428 -1.96 28.72 18.52
C GLN A 428 -1.83 27.20 18.46
N ARG A 429 -0.72 26.60 18.93
CA ARG A 429 -0.58 25.14 19.10
C ARG A 429 0.27 24.79 20.33
N ASP A 430 -0.09 23.71 21.00
CA ASP A 430 0.64 23.15 22.15
C ASP A 430 1.10 21.70 21.93
N MET A 431 1.00 21.22 20.68
CA MET A 431 1.55 19.95 20.24
C MET A 431 2.33 20.15 18.93
N ILE A 432 3.46 19.45 18.82
CA ILE A 432 4.29 19.44 17.61
C ILE A 432 4.28 18.02 17.04
N ALA A 433 4.12 17.88 15.73
CA ALA A 433 4.27 16.60 15.05
C ALA A 433 5.50 16.62 14.14
N TRP A 434 6.38 15.64 14.29
CA TRP A 434 7.59 15.51 13.48
C TRP A 434 7.46 14.36 12.50
N ALA A 435 7.80 14.64 11.24
CA ALA A 435 7.90 13.64 10.20
C ALA A 435 9.16 13.89 9.36
N VAL A 436 9.62 12.85 8.67
CA VAL A 436 10.57 12.99 7.58
C VAL A 436 9.94 12.39 6.34
N ASP A 437 9.87 13.21 5.29
CA ASP A 437 9.41 12.78 3.98
C ASP A 437 10.62 12.35 3.13
N MET A 438 10.54 11.12 2.64
CA MET A 438 11.59 10.50 1.83
C MET A 438 11.65 11.06 0.40
N PHE A 439 10.64 11.82 -0.02
CA PHE A 439 10.50 12.40 -1.35
C PHE A 439 10.68 13.93 -1.35
N ALA A 440 10.51 14.58 -0.19
CA ALA A 440 10.66 16.02 -0.07
C ALA A 440 12.11 16.48 -0.24
N THR A 441 12.29 17.62 -0.90
CA THR A 441 13.60 18.27 -1.07
C THR A 441 13.85 19.39 -0.05
N ASN A 442 12.79 19.91 0.56
CA ASN A 442 12.84 21.03 1.51
C ASN A 442 11.95 20.75 2.71
N GLU A 443 12.18 21.44 3.81
CA GLU A 443 11.32 21.37 4.97
C GLU A 443 9.94 21.97 4.71
N VAL A 444 8.92 21.33 5.27
CA VAL A 444 7.52 21.79 5.20
C VAL A 444 7.02 22.04 6.61
N PHE A 445 6.36 23.18 6.79
CA PHE A 445 5.65 23.52 8.02
C PHE A 445 4.16 23.59 7.71
N VAL A 446 3.35 22.83 8.46
CA VAL A 446 1.89 22.81 8.31
C VAL A 446 1.24 22.98 9.67
N LEU A 447 0.36 23.99 9.79
CA LEU A 447 -0.46 24.17 10.98
C LEU A 447 -1.76 23.37 10.83
N ARG A 448 -1.81 22.17 11.42
CA ARG A 448 -3.01 21.29 11.43
C ARG A 448 -3.92 21.64 12.58
N GLU A 449 -5.12 21.09 12.68
CA GLU A 449 -6.07 21.42 13.75
C GLU A 449 -5.49 21.22 15.16
N HIS A 450 -4.82 20.08 15.38
CA HIS A 450 -4.35 19.68 16.71
C HIS A 450 -2.86 19.92 16.96
N ASP A 451 -2.06 20.14 15.92
CA ASP A 451 -0.61 20.24 16.05
C ASP A 451 0.03 21.17 15.00
N ALA A 452 1.27 21.57 15.28
CA ALA A 452 2.18 22.14 14.31
C ALA A 452 3.05 21.02 13.73
N GLN A 453 2.80 20.64 12.48
CA GLN A 453 3.55 19.59 11.80
C GLN A 453 4.79 20.17 11.12
N ILE A 454 5.93 19.55 11.38
CA ILE A 454 7.21 19.85 10.75
C ILE A 454 7.65 18.59 10.02
N VAL A 455 7.77 18.71 8.70
CA VAL A 455 8.23 17.64 7.81
C VAL A 455 9.62 18.01 7.33
N LEU A 456 10.59 17.16 7.60
CA LEU A 456 11.97 17.35 7.17
C LEU A 456 12.27 16.49 5.94
N PRO A 457 13.14 16.93 5.02
CA PRO A 457 13.62 16.08 3.95
C PRO A 457 14.54 14.98 4.50
N HIS A 458 14.54 13.83 3.84
CA HIS A 458 15.52 12.78 4.11
C HIS A 458 16.93 13.24 3.75
N ILE A 459 17.90 12.89 4.59
CA ILE A 459 19.32 13.11 4.35
C ILE A 459 19.95 11.72 4.22
N PRO A 460 20.54 11.37 3.06
CA PRO A 460 21.22 10.10 2.88
C PRO A 460 22.34 9.89 3.92
N TRP A 461 22.55 8.65 4.33
CA TRP A 461 23.58 8.31 5.32
C TRP A 461 24.98 8.35 4.69
N THR A 462 25.94 8.92 5.42
CA THR A 462 27.32 9.05 4.93
C THR A 462 28.00 7.68 4.83
N THR A 463 28.35 7.31 3.59
CA THR A 463 29.13 6.11 3.27
C THR A 463 30.64 6.40 3.20
N GLY A 464 31.45 5.38 2.91
CA GLY A 464 32.90 5.44 2.82
C GLY A 464 33.48 4.16 2.20
N PRO A 465 34.81 3.94 2.28
CA PRO A 465 35.43 2.72 1.76
C PRO A 465 34.86 1.44 2.39
N ILE A 466 34.65 0.41 1.57
CA ILE A 466 34.08 -0.88 1.99
C ILE A 466 35.04 -1.98 1.54
N GLU A 467 35.46 -2.79 2.51
CA GLU A 467 36.20 -4.02 2.29
C GLU A 467 35.24 -5.20 2.23
N MET A 468 34.97 -5.71 1.02
CA MET A 468 33.95 -6.74 0.80
C MET A 468 34.23 -8.04 1.56
N GLY A 469 35.49 -8.40 1.79
CA GLY A 469 35.85 -9.57 2.59
C GLY A 469 35.35 -9.50 4.04
N PHE A 470 35.26 -8.30 4.64
CA PHE A 470 34.67 -8.13 5.97
C PHE A 470 33.15 -8.29 5.94
N ILE A 471 32.50 -7.86 4.85
CA ILE A 471 31.05 -7.97 4.69
C ILE A 471 30.64 -9.43 4.47
N GLU A 472 31.37 -10.16 3.66
CA GLU A 472 31.17 -11.59 3.42
C GLU A 472 31.40 -12.42 4.69
N ASP A 473 32.43 -12.08 5.47
CA ASP A 473 32.67 -12.66 6.79
C ASP A 473 31.49 -12.42 7.74
N PHE A 474 30.94 -11.21 7.75
CA PHE A 474 29.80 -10.86 8.60
C PHE A 474 28.51 -11.56 8.17
N ARG A 475 28.25 -11.65 6.85
CA ARG A 475 27.11 -12.40 6.30
C ARG A 475 27.20 -13.88 6.60
N ALA A 476 28.39 -14.46 6.57
CA ALA A 476 28.60 -15.85 6.97
C ALA A 476 28.30 -16.06 8.46
N HIS A 477 28.63 -15.08 9.32
CA HIS A 477 28.31 -15.09 10.74
C HIS A 477 26.82 -14.84 11.03
N TRP A 478 26.20 -13.89 10.33
CA TRP A 478 24.79 -13.53 10.46
C TRP A 478 24.09 -13.51 9.08
N PRO A 479 23.54 -14.65 8.63
CA PRO A 479 22.94 -14.77 7.30
C PRO A 479 21.71 -13.89 7.05
N ASP A 480 21.02 -13.45 8.12
CA ASP A 480 19.78 -12.67 8.01
C ASP A 480 20.03 -11.16 7.85
N VAL A 481 21.28 -10.68 7.96
CA VAL A 481 21.60 -9.25 8.05
C VAL A 481 21.04 -8.44 6.87
N ASP A 482 21.21 -8.91 5.63
CA ASP A 482 20.71 -8.21 4.44
C ASP A 482 19.19 -8.08 4.47
N GLN A 483 18.50 -9.16 4.85
CA GLN A 483 17.04 -9.19 4.95
C GLN A 483 16.54 -8.25 6.04
N VAL A 484 17.25 -8.17 7.17
CA VAL A 484 16.95 -7.25 8.27
C VAL A 484 17.15 -5.80 7.86
N LEU A 485 18.26 -5.47 7.20
CA LEU A 485 18.53 -4.12 6.70
C LEU A 485 17.47 -3.67 5.68
N LYS A 486 17.08 -4.58 4.77
CA LYS A 486 15.99 -4.32 3.84
C LYS A 486 14.68 -4.08 4.58
N PHE A 487 14.32 -4.95 5.52
CA PHE A 487 13.09 -4.80 6.32
C PHE A 487 13.02 -3.46 7.07
N VAL A 488 14.17 -2.96 7.56
CA VAL A 488 14.23 -1.66 8.21
C VAL A 488 13.80 -0.52 7.27
N ILE A 489 14.17 -0.59 5.99
CA ILE A 489 13.72 0.36 4.96
C ILE A 489 12.28 0.08 4.51
N ASP A 490 11.89 -1.18 4.36
CA ASP A 490 10.50 -1.53 4.03
C ASP A 490 9.55 -0.94 5.07
N ALA A 491 9.84 -1.10 6.36
CA ALA A 491 9.07 -0.50 7.44
C ALA A 491 9.06 1.05 7.41
N ARG A 492 10.10 1.68 6.85
CA ARG A 492 10.17 3.14 6.69
C ARG A 492 9.14 3.63 5.67
N PHE A 493 8.98 2.93 4.56
CA PHE A 493 8.02 3.30 3.51
C PHE A 493 6.60 2.75 3.74
N ALA A 494 6.44 1.74 4.59
CA ALA A 494 5.14 1.15 4.91
C ALA A 494 4.17 2.17 5.53
N GLY A 495 2.90 2.06 5.12
CA GLY A 495 1.76 2.82 5.68
C GLY A 495 1.18 2.16 6.93
N ASP A 496 1.22 0.82 7.01
CA ASP A 496 0.87 0.06 8.22
C ASP A 496 2.09 -0.66 8.80
N ARG A 497 2.51 -0.23 10.00
CA ARG A 497 3.69 -0.75 10.70
C ARG A 497 3.34 -1.64 11.88
N LYS A 498 2.12 -2.19 11.91
CA LYS A 498 1.67 -3.17 12.92
C LYS A 498 2.55 -4.42 12.98
N LYS A 499 3.09 -4.86 11.83
CA LYS A 499 3.98 -6.03 11.70
C LYS A 499 5.48 -5.66 11.67
N ALA A 500 5.81 -4.39 11.86
CA ALA A 500 7.18 -3.88 11.83
C ALA A 500 7.96 -4.15 13.13
N TYR A 501 7.85 -5.36 13.68
CA TYR A 501 8.53 -5.78 14.90
C TYR A 501 9.47 -6.94 14.61
N ILE A 502 10.69 -6.84 15.15
CA ILE A 502 11.66 -7.92 15.16
C ILE A 502 12.05 -8.16 16.62
N TRP A 503 11.95 -9.42 17.05
CA TRP A 503 12.70 -9.90 18.19
C TRP A 503 13.90 -10.69 17.68
N TRP A 504 15.10 -10.16 17.96
CA TRP A 504 16.36 -10.80 17.66
C TRP A 504 16.95 -11.39 18.95
N GLN A 505 16.88 -12.72 19.06
CA GLN A 505 17.47 -13.47 20.15
C GLN A 505 18.82 -14.03 19.69
N ALA A 506 19.91 -13.62 20.33
CA ALA A 506 21.23 -14.17 20.01
C ALA A 506 22.15 -14.20 21.22
N ASP A 507 23.19 -15.05 21.22
CA ASP A 507 24.18 -15.09 22.30
C ASP A 507 24.75 -13.70 22.63
N SER A 508 25.13 -13.45 23.89
CA SER A 508 25.65 -12.13 24.35
C SER A 508 26.78 -11.62 23.46
N ASP A 509 27.71 -12.50 23.09
CA ASP A 509 28.89 -12.20 22.28
C ASP A 509 28.69 -12.44 20.77
N PHE A 510 27.44 -12.60 20.31
CA PHE A 510 27.14 -12.78 18.89
C PHE A 510 27.51 -11.55 18.03
N GLY A 511 27.69 -10.37 18.64
CA GLY A 511 27.89 -9.11 17.91
C GLY A 511 26.67 -8.19 17.90
N LYS A 512 25.70 -8.43 18.81
CA LYS A 512 24.55 -7.56 19.06
C LYS A 512 24.96 -6.10 19.30
N GLY A 513 25.91 -5.88 20.21
CA GLY A 513 26.44 -4.55 20.54
C GLY A 513 27.22 -3.91 19.39
N LEU A 514 27.93 -4.70 18.57
CA LEU A 514 28.57 -4.21 17.36
C LEU A 514 27.51 -3.65 16.41
N PHE A 515 26.49 -4.45 16.05
CA PHE A 515 25.46 -4.02 15.12
C PHE A 515 24.70 -2.78 15.60
N THR A 516 24.25 -2.78 16.86
CA THR A 516 23.51 -1.63 17.42
C THR A 516 24.40 -0.39 17.54
N GLY A 517 25.68 -0.54 17.85
CA GLY A 517 26.66 0.55 17.84
C GLY A 517 26.76 1.20 16.47
N LEU A 518 26.89 0.41 15.40
CA LEU A 518 26.97 0.91 14.03
C LEU A 518 25.70 1.66 13.60
N LEU A 519 24.53 1.15 14.00
CA LEU A 519 23.26 1.81 13.74
C LEU A 519 23.11 3.14 14.53
N LYS A 520 23.61 3.19 15.76
CA LYS A 520 23.65 4.44 16.56
C LYS A 520 24.57 5.47 15.92
N ASP A 521 25.75 5.06 15.46
CA ASP A 521 26.72 5.94 14.78
C ASP A 521 26.15 6.53 13.47
N LEU A 522 25.25 5.81 12.80
CA LEU A 522 24.53 6.30 11.62
C LEU A 522 23.31 7.19 11.95
N GLY A 523 22.92 7.30 13.22
CA GLY A 523 21.73 8.03 13.64
C GLY A 523 20.42 7.39 13.19
N VAL A 524 20.41 6.09 12.88
CA VAL A 524 19.21 5.35 12.45
C VAL A 524 18.40 4.78 13.61
N VAL A 525 18.97 4.74 14.80
CA VAL A 525 18.36 4.15 16.00
C VAL A 525 18.01 5.21 17.04
N VAL A 526 16.83 5.05 17.63
CA VAL A 526 16.50 5.58 18.95
C VAL A 526 16.46 4.42 19.94
N GLU A 527 17.35 4.45 20.92
CA GLU A 527 17.41 3.45 21.98
C GLU A 527 16.52 3.83 23.16
N THR A 528 15.80 2.85 23.70
CA THR A 528 14.93 3.03 24.85
C THR A 528 14.80 1.73 25.66
N SER A 529 14.05 1.79 26.76
CA SER A 529 13.70 0.62 27.58
C SER A 529 12.19 0.39 27.57
N THR A 530 11.76 -0.82 27.93
CA THR A 530 10.34 -1.15 28.11
C THR A 530 9.67 -0.23 29.14
N LYS A 531 10.34 0.06 30.25
CA LYS A 531 9.85 1.00 31.29
C LYS A 531 9.64 2.41 30.77
N GLU A 532 10.52 2.89 29.91
CA GLU A 532 10.36 4.24 29.34
C GLU A 532 9.20 4.26 28.34
N ILE A 533 9.03 3.22 27.50
CA ILE A 533 7.85 3.08 26.63
C ILE A 533 6.56 3.05 27.45
N GLU A 534 6.53 2.35 28.58
CA GLU A 534 5.37 2.30 29.47
C GLU A 534 4.98 3.69 29.97
N LYS A 535 5.95 4.47 30.46
CA LYS A 535 5.70 5.87 30.85
C LYS A 535 5.14 6.71 29.72
N VAL A 536 5.64 6.51 28.49
CA VAL A 536 5.11 7.19 27.31
C VAL A 536 3.63 6.86 27.12
N MET A 537 3.27 5.58 27.17
CA MET A 537 1.88 5.12 27.01
C MET A 537 0.94 5.62 28.11
N GLU A 538 1.47 5.81 29.32
CA GLU A 538 0.75 6.38 30.46
C GLU A 538 0.68 7.93 30.40
N GLY A 539 1.27 8.55 29.38
CA GLY A 539 1.31 10.01 29.21
C GLY A 539 2.25 10.73 30.18
N GLN A 540 3.11 9.98 30.88
CA GLN A 540 4.03 10.52 31.88
C GLN A 540 5.23 11.24 31.24
N PRO A 541 5.90 12.15 31.99
CA PRO A 541 7.11 12.80 31.50
C PRO A 541 8.24 11.81 31.24
N VAL A 542 8.84 11.90 30.06
CA VAL A 542 9.95 11.03 29.61
C VAL A 542 11.21 11.81 29.27
N GLY A 543 12.35 11.11 29.27
CA GLY A 543 13.64 11.65 28.84
C GLY A 543 13.79 11.72 27.31
N LEU A 544 12.93 11.00 26.59
CA LEU A 544 12.87 11.01 25.14
C LEU A 544 12.16 12.26 24.60
N SER A 545 12.64 12.75 23.47
CA SER A 545 12.05 13.84 22.71
C SER A 545 12.02 13.49 21.22
N ALA A 546 11.24 14.21 20.44
CA ALA A 546 11.16 13.99 19.01
C ALA A 546 12.52 14.13 18.33
N ASP A 547 13.47 14.92 18.86
CA ASP A 547 14.86 14.99 18.35
C ASP A 547 15.51 13.61 18.24
N ASN A 548 15.22 12.71 19.18
CA ASN A 548 15.71 11.33 19.12
C ASN A 548 15.08 10.54 17.96
N PHE A 549 13.86 10.87 17.56
CA PHE A 549 13.07 10.11 16.58
C PHE A 549 13.13 10.67 15.16
N LYS A 550 13.39 11.98 14.96
CA LYS A 550 13.16 12.67 13.67
C LYS A 550 13.73 11.89 12.49
N ARG A 551 14.96 11.40 12.62
CA ARG A 551 15.68 10.67 11.56
C ARG A 551 15.86 9.18 11.84
N ALA A 552 15.49 8.72 13.04
CA ALA A 552 15.56 7.31 13.39
C ALA A 552 14.50 6.51 12.61
N ILE A 553 14.88 5.30 12.22
CA ILE A 553 14.02 4.31 11.55
C ILE A 553 13.96 2.98 12.31
N VAL A 554 14.65 2.92 13.45
CA VAL A 554 14.63 1.78 14.37
C VAL A 554 14.41 2.30 15.79
N LEU A 555 13.36 1.83 16.44
CA LEU A 555 13.17 1.90 17.88
C LEU A 555 13.81 0.65 18.49
N LEU A 556 14.95 0.82 19.15
CA LEU A 556 15.73 -0.26 19.74
C LEU A 556 15.36 -0.41 21.23
N VAL A 557 15.06 -1.64 21.63
CA VAL A 557 14.92 -2.05 23.03
C VAL A 557 15.89 -3.19 23.28
N ASP A 558 17.02 -2.87 23.92
CA ASP A 558 18.06 -3.84 24.23
C ASP A 558 17.79 -4.56 25.56
N GLU A 559 18.27 -5.80 25.65
CA GLU A 559 18.16 -6.71 26.79
C GLU A 559 16.80 -6.70 27.52
N PHE A 560 15.70 -6.71 26.78
CA PHE A 560 14.38 -6.67 27.42
C PHE A 560 14.12 -7.98 28.20
N LYS A 561 13.63 -7.84 29.44
CA LYS A 561 13.33 -8.97 30.34
C LYS A 561 11.84 -9.28 30.47
N SER A 562 10.98 -8.34 30.09
CA SER A 562 9.54 -8.54 30.11
C SER A 562 8.81 -7.68 29.07
N VAL A 563 7.61 -8.11 28.68
CA VAL A 563 6.70 -7.38 27.79
C VAL A 563 5.35 -7.18 28.47
N LYS A 564 4.76 -5.99 28.28
CA LYS A 564 3.39 -5.69 28.70
C LYS A 564 2.45 -5.55 27.51
N SER A 565 1.13 -5.59 27.77
CA SER A 565 0.10 -5.47 26.73
C SER A 565 0.16 -4.17 25.94
N GLU A 566 0.59 -3.08 26.57
CA GLU A 566 0.60 -1.72 26.02
C GLU A 566 1.61 -1.59 24.89
N LEU A 567 2.68 -2.41 24.88
CA LEU A 567 3.64 -2.44 23.77
C LEU A 567 2.96 -2.69 22.42
N LYS A 568 1.83 -3.41 22.41
CA LYS A 568 1.04 -3.71 21.21
C LYS A 568 0.40 -2.47 20.56
N GLN A 569 0.41 -1.33 21.26
CA GLN A 569 -0.10 -0.05 20.78
C GLN A 569 0.95 0.73 19.96
N LEU A 570 2.23 0.36 20.02
CA LEU A 570 3.27 0.96 19.18
C LEU A 570 3.04 0.57 17.70
N GLN A 571 2.37 1.41 16.93
CA GLN A 571 2.10 1.14 15.52
C GLN A 571 2.88 2.09 14.63
N ASN A 572 2.31 3.24 14.27
CA ASN A 572 2.93 4.16 13.30
C ASN A 572 3.59 5.37 13.95
N GLU A 573 3.09 5.78 15.11
CA GLU A 573 3.52 7.00 15.80
C GLU A 573 3.61 6.76 17.31
N ILE A 574 4.35 7.63 17.98
CA ILE A 574 4.46 7.70 19.43
C ILE A 574 4.24 9.14 19.88
N GLU A 575 3.43 9.34 20.91
CA GLU A 575 3.22 10.65 21.54
C GLU A 575 4.05 10.77 22.81
N LEU A 576 4.99 11.70 22.79
CA LEU A 576 5.95 11.96 23.85
C LEU A 576 5.53 13.20 24.64
N SER A 577 5.78 13.15 25.95
CA SER A 577 5.68 14.30 26.86
C SER A 577 7.06 14.63 27.42
N PRO A 578 7.97 15.26 26.65
CA PRO A 578 9.32 15.54 27.14
C PRO A 578 9.28 16.60 28.24
N LYS A 579 10.17 16.49 29.22
CA LYS A 579 10.25 17.44 30.34
C LYS A 579 10.49 18.87 29.84
N ASN A 580 9.68 19.82 30.31
CA ASN A 580 9.77 21.25 29.99
C ASN A 580 9.67 21.58 28.47
N GLN A 581 9.06 20.70 27.69
CA GLN A 581 8.80 20.90 26.26
C GLN A 581 7.31 20.72 25.96
N LEU A 582 6.89 21.11 24.75
CA LEU A 582 5.55 20.81 24.27
C LEU A 582 5.39 19.30 24.07
N ARG A 583 4.14 18.83 24.07
CA ARG A 583 3.84 17.47 23.65
C ARG A 583 4.29 17.29 22.20
N GLN A 584 4.88 16.14 21.92
CA GLN A 584 5.48 15.87 20.62
C GLN A 584 4.99 14.54 20.09
N ARG A 585 4.65 14.48 18.81
CA ARG A 585 4.35 13.24 18.11
C ARG A 585 5.47 12.95 17.13
N ALA A 586 5.93 11.71 17.08
CA ALA A 586 6.96 11.28 16.14
C ALA A 586 6.57 9.94 15.51
N ALA A 587 6.90 9.78 14.23
CA ALA A 587 6.75 8.49 13.55
C ALA A 587 7.72 7.45 14.14
N ILE A 588 7.24 6.22 14.29
CA ILE A 588 8.04 5.05 14.63
C ILE A 588 7.93 4.03 13.50
N TYR A 589 9.00 3.28 13.28
CA TYR A 589 9.15 2.41 12.12
C TYR A 589 9.36 0.97 12.56
N THR A 590 10.58 0.46 12.43
CA THR A 590 10.96 -0.86 12.95
C THR A 590 11.09 -0.81 14.46
N LYS A 591 10.50 -1.78 15.18
CA LYS A 591 10.72 -1.97 16.62
C LYS A 591 11.61 -3.21 16.77
N LEU A 592 12.87 -2.99 17.11
CA LEU A 592 13.88 -4.03 17.28
C LEU A 592 14.04 -4.32 18.78
N PHE A 593 13.62 -5.50 19.18
CA PHE A 593 13.77 -6.03 20.53
C PHE A 593 14.90 -7.04 20.55
N MET A 594 15.81 -6.95 21.51
CA MET A 594 17.00 -7.80 21.59
C MET A 594 17.12 -8.49 22.95
N SER A 595 17.49 -9.76 22.94
CA SER A 595 17.77 -10.51 24.16
C SER A 595 18.82 -11.60 23.92
N ALA A 596 19.54 -11.99 24.97
CA ALA A 596 20.35 -13.21 24.95
C ALA A 596 19.52 -14.46 25.27
N GLU A 597 18.53 -14.29 26.14
CA GLU A 597 17.72 -15.38 26.69
C GLU A 597 16.29 -15.32 26.18
N ASN A 598 15.55 -16.40 26.40
CA ASN A 598 14.12 -16.42 26.17
C ASN A 598 13.42 -15.45 27.14
N VAL A 599 12.31 -14.86 26.71
CA VAL A 599 11.54 -13.90 27.51
C VAL A 599 10.20 -14.51 27.89
N ALA A 600 10.11 -15.04 29.11
CA ALA A 600 8.95 -15.82 29.60
C ALA A 600 7.61 -15.08 29.48
N SER A 601 7.60 -13.76 29.67
CA SER A 601 6.36 -12.96 29.51
C SER A 601 5.89 -12.83 28.05
N LEU A 602 6.74 -13.16 27.08
CA LEU A 602 6.43 -13.12 25.64
C LEU A 602 6.16 -14.52 25.10
N VAL A 603 6.96 -15.51 25.51
CA VAL A 603 6.87 -16.92 25.08
C VAL A 603 6.60 -17.79 26.30
N THR A 604 5.44 -18.44 26.33
CA THR A 604 5.09 -19.42 27.36
C THR A 604 5.56 -20.82 26.94
N SER A 605 5.45 -21.78 27.86
CA SER A 605 5.59 -23.22 27.59
C SER A 605 4.67 -23.72 26.46
N HIS A 606 3.59 -22.98 26.17
CA HIS A 606 2.58 -23.31 25.17
C HIS A 606 2.61 -22.35 23.96
N GLY A 607 3.72 -21.64 23.75
CA GLY A 607 3.93 -20.74 22.63
C GLY A 607 3.60 -19.28 22.93
N VAL A 608 3.34 -18.50 21.87
CA VAL A 608 3.19 -17.04 21.97
C VAL A 608 1.73 -16.62 21.96
N GLU A 609 1.39 -15.60 22.77
CA GLU A 609 0.06 -15.00 22.75
C GLU A 609 -0.27 -14.45 21.34
N ASP A 610 -1.45 -14.78 20.80
CA ASP A 610 -1.86 -14.45 19.42
C ASP A 610 -1.63 -12.99 19.03
N GLN A 611 -1.84 -12.06 19.95
CA GLN A 611 -1.66 -10.64 19.65
C GLN A 611 -0.20 -10.24 19.43
N PHE A 612 0.75 -10.86 20.12
CA PHE A 612 2.18 -10.70 19.82
C PHE A 612 2.57 -11.51 18.60
N ALA A 613 2.01 -12.72 18.46
CA ALA A 613 2.23 -13.59 17.29
C ALA A 613 1.85 -12.93 15.95
N ASN A 614 0.82 -12.09 15.95
CA ASN A 614 0.35 -11.36 14.76
C ASN A 614 1.11 -10.04 14.47
N ARG A 615 2.16 -9.73 15.24
CA ARG A 615 2.93 -8.48 15.14
C ARG A 615 4.43 -8.71 15.04
N MET A 616 4.97 -9.62 15.85
CA MET A 616 6.41 -9.84 16.00
C MET A 616 6.94 -10.91 15.04
N SER A 617 8.04 -10.59 14.37
CA SER A 617 8.90 -11.54 13.69
C SER A 617 10.03 -11.97 14.62
N PHE A 618 10.54 -13.18 14.46
CA PHE A 618 11.56 -13.76 15.33
C PHE A 618 12.79 -14.18 14.52
N ILE A 619 13.97 -13.86 15.04
CA ILE A 619 15.26 -14.26 14.48
C ILE A 619 16.08 -14.79 15.64
N GLN A 620 16.61 -16.00 15.49
CA GLN A 620 17.48 -16.63 16.47
C GLN A 620 18.83 -16.94 15.85
N ASN A 621 19.91 -16.53 16.54
CA ASN A 621 21.27 -16.85 16.12
C ASN A 621 22.12 -17.27 17.34
N SER A 622 23.20 -18.00 17.11
CA SER A 622 24.15 -18.40 18.14
C SER A 622 25.58 -18.31 17.60
N GLY A 623 26.56 -18.27 18.49
CA GLY A 623 27.98 -18.11 18.16
C GLY A 623 28.57 -16.80 18.69
N ARG A 624 29.87 -16.64 18.48
CA ARG A 624 30.66 -15.51 19.00
C ARG A 624 31.35 -14.80 17.84
N ILE A 625 31.19 -13.48 17.74
CA ILE A 625 31.83 -12.71 16.67
C ILE A 625 33.36 -12.69 16.83
N ASP A 626 33.86 -12.76 18.08
CA ASP A 626 35.30 -12.81 18.37
C ASP A 626 35.98 -14.10 17.89
N ASP A 627 35.21 -15.16 17.63
CA ASP A 627 35.77 -16.43 17.11
C ASP A 627 36.04 -16.34 15.60
N ARG A 628 35.55 -15.29 14.91
CA ARG A 628 35.82 -15.03 13.50
C ARG A 628 37.27 -14.51 13.34
N PRO A 629 38.18 -15.23 12.67
CA PRO A 629 39.59 -14.82 12.57
C PRO A 629 39.77 -13.45 11.90
N ILE A 630 38.96 -13.14 10.90
CA ILE A 630 39.01 -11.87 10.16
C ILE A 630 38.59 -10.71 11.06
N PHE A 631 37.49 -10.85 11.81
CA PHE A 631 37.04 -9.85 12.77
C PHE A 631 38.06 -9.66 13.89
N ALA A 632 38.51 -10.76 14.51
CA ALA A 632 39.45 -10.72 15.64
C ALA A 632 40.74 -9.96 15.31
N ALA A 633 41.26 -10.13 14.08
CA ALA A 633 42.47 -9.45 13.62
C ALA A 633 42.23 -7.98 13.21
N ASN A 634 41.00 -7.57 12.87
CA ASN A 634 40.72 -6.29 12.20
C ASN A 634 39.58 -5.48 12.83
N LYS A 635 39.25 -5.66 14.12
CA LYS A 635 38.03 -5.13 14.76
C LYS A 635 37.62 -3.71 14.35
N SER A 636 38.54 -2.73 14.43
CA SER A 636 38.24 -1.33 14.09
C SER A 636 37.97 -1.12 12.60
N ALA A 637 38.83 -1.65 11.71
CA ALA A 637 38.65 -1.54 10.27
C ALA A 637 37.38 -2.28 9.80
N TYR A 638 37.11 -3.43 10.41
CA TYR A 638 35.90 -4.22 10.20
C TYR A 638 34.65 -3.42 10.54
N ALA A 639 34.59 -2.83 11.74
CA ALA A 639 33.46 -2.01 12.17
C ALA A 639 33.21 -0.81 11.25
N VAL A 640 34.28 -0.09 10.86
CA VAL A 640 34.17 1.05 9.93
C VAL A 640 33.65 0.61 8.55
N SER A 641 34.19 -0.47 8.00
CA SER A 641 33.72 -1.04 6.72
C SER A 641 32.25 -1.46 6.81
N LEU A 642 31.86 -2.16 7.89
CA LEU A 642 30.49 -2.61 8.11
C LEU A 642 29.52 -1.43 8.24
N ARG A 643 29.90 -0.36 8.95
CA ARG A 643 29.14 0.90 9.03
C ARG A 643 28.88 1.49 7.64
N ASN A 644 29.93 1.58 6.82
CA ASN A 644 29.88 2.17 5.48
C ASN A 644 28.99 1.35 4.55
N TRP A 645 29.07 0.02 4.65
CA TRP A 645 28.24 -0.92 3.91
C TRP A 645 26.77 -0.87 4.34
N ILE A 646 26.48 -0.81 5.65
CA ILE A 646 25.11 -0.61 6.16
C ILE A 646 24.54 0.69 5.59
N ALA A 647 25.27 1.80 5.68
CA ALA A 647 24.83 3.09 5.13
C ALA A 647 24.54 3.01 3.62
N LEU A 648 25.45 2.40 2.85
CA LEU A 648 25.27 2.20 1.41
C LEU A 648 24.02 1.38 1.10
N THR A 649 23.84 0.26 1.80
CA THR A 649 22.70 -0.66 1.61
C THR A 649 21.37 0.03 1.93
N LEU A 650 21.30 0.74 3.06
CA LEU A 650 20.11 1.51 3.43
C LEU A 650 19.78 2.60 2.40
N ASN A 651 20.79 3.34 1.93
CA ASN A 651 20.61 4.35 0.88
C ASN A 651 20.12 3.74 -0.44
N GLN A 652 20.67 2.60 -0.85
CA GLN A 652 20.27 1.92 -2.08
C GLN A 652 18.79 1.53 -2.05
N HIS A 653 18.33 0.92 -0.95
CA HIS A 653 16.92 0.59 -0.79
C HIS A 653 16.02 1.82 -0.72
N VAL A 654 16.46 2.92 -0.11
CA VAL A 654 15.73 4.19 -0.16
C VAL A 654 15.55 4.67 -1.60
N GLU A 655 16.62 4.63 -2.41
CA GLU A 655 16.55 5.05 -3.81
C GLU A 655 15.69 4.13 -4.68
N GLU A 656 15.67 2.82 -4.40
CA GLU A 656 14.74 1.87 -5.03
C GLU A 656 13.28 2.30 -4.79
N TYR A 657 12.92 2.59 -3.55
CA TYR A 657 11.58 3.08 -3.22
C TYR A 657 11.30 4.47 -3.82
N ARG A 658 12.27 5.38 -3.84
CA ARG A 658 12.10 6.72 -4.42
C ARG A 658 11.78 6.65 -5.91
N LYS A 659 12.37 5.69 -6.65
CA LYS A 659 12.08 5.47 -8.08
C LYS A 659 10.64 5.02 -8.36
N LEU A 660 9.99 4.35 -7.40
CA LEU A 660 8.59 3.94 -7.53
C LEU A 660 7.61 5.12 -7.38
N GLY A 661 8.04 6.22 -6.75
CA GLY A 661 7.17 7.32 -6.35
C GLY A 661 6.36 7.00 -5.09
N SER A 662 5.83 8.06 -4.46
CA SER A 662 5.28 7.98 -3.09
C SER A 662 4.19 6.92 -2.91
N ALA A 663 3.16 6.90 -3.77
CA ALA A 663 2.03 5.99 -3.61
C ALA A 663 2.44 4.51 -3.79
N GLN A 664 3.20 4.20 -4.84
CA GLN A 664 3.62 2.83 -5.11
C GLN A 664 4.66 2.34 -4.09
N ALA A 665 5.54 3.22 -3.62
CA ALA A 665 6.49 2.88 -2.58
C ALA A 665 5.80 2.38 -1.30
N VAL A 666 4.70 3.01 -0.89
CA VAL A 666 3.91 2.58 0.27
C VAL A 666 3.30 1.19 0.04
N THR A 667 2.67 0.96 -1.12
CA THR A 667 2.05 -0.34 -1.44
C THR A 667 3.09 -1.48 -1.42
N VAL A 668 4.21 -1.29 -2.11
CA VAL A 668 5.29 -2.30 -2.15
C VAL A 668 5.90 -2.53 -0.77
N ALA A 669 6.02 -1.48 0.04
CA ALA A 669 6.53 -1.60 1.40
C ALA A 669 5.57 -2.34 2.35
N ASP A 670 4.27 -2.08 2.28
CA ASP A 670 3.25 -2.79 3.08
C ASP A 670 3.23 -4.29 2.77
N GLU A 671 3.35 -4.64 1.48
CA GLU A 671 3.48 -6.01 1.01
C GLU A 671 4.77 -6.66 1.53
N ALA A 672 5.90 -5.96 1.43
CA ALA A 672 7.20 -6.46 1.88
C ALA A 672 7.26 -6.69 3.40
N VAL A 673 6.74 -5.75 4.21
CA VAL A 673 6.64 -5.92 5.67
C VAL A 673 5.73 -7.11 6.01
N THR A 674 4.62 -7.27 5.29
CA THR A 674 3.72 -8.41 5.48
C THR A 674 4.37 -9.74 5.10
N ALA A 675 5.10 -9.78 3.99
CA ALA A 675 5.79 -10.98 3.51
C ALA A 675 6.93 -11.39 4.47
N PHE A 676 7.70 -10.43 4.96
CA PHE A 676 8.74 -10.68 5.96
C PHE A 676 8.13 -11.31 7.21
N HIS A 677 7.07 -10.73 7.77
CA HIS A 677 6.39 -11.31 8.93
C HIS A 677 5.74 -12.67 8.63
N ALA A 678 5.19 -12.91 7.44
CA ALA A 678 4.67 -14.22 7.07
C ALA A 678 5.78 -15.29 7.05
N SER A 679 6.99 -14.92 6.65
CA SER A 679 8.15 -15.83 6.62
C SER A 679 8.76 -16.05 8.01
N ARG A 680 8.90 -14.99 8.82
CA ARG A 680 9.62 -14.96 10.10
C ARG A 680 8.73 -14.82 11.33
N GLY A 681 7.41 -14.88 11.20
CA GLY A 681 6.47 -14.61 12.31
C GLY A 681 6.76 -15.48 13.53
N ILE A 682 6.80 -14.87 14.72
CA ILE A 682 7.15 -15.56 15.97
C ILE A 682 6.21 -16.74 16.25
N GLY A 683 4.91 -16.59 15.98
CA GLY A 683 3.94 -17.68 16.18
C GLY A 683 4.15 -18.88 15.25
N LYS A 684 4.77 -18.67 14.09
CA LYS A 684 5.14 -19.76 13.16
C LYS A 684 6.35 -20.53 13.68
N GLN A 685 7.30 -19.84 14.32
CA GLN A 685 8.56 -20.43 14.78
C GLN A 685 8.44 -21.05 16.18
N LEU A 686 7.68 -20.43 17.08
CA LEU A 686 7.58 -20.81 18.49
C LEU A 686 6.18 -21.32 18.89
N GLY A 687 5.26 -21.45 17.93
CA GLY A 687 3.86 -21.85 18.18
C GLY A 687 2.99 -20.75 18.78
N ARG A 688 1.68 -20.99 18.84
CA ARG A 688 0.70 -20.06 19.42
C ARG A 688 -0.05 -20.68 20.59
N VAL A 689 -0.30 -19.88 21.63
CA VAL A 689 -1.10 -20.31 22.78
C VAL A 689 -2.50 -20.79 22.37
N SER A 690 -3.10 -20.19 21.33
CA SER A 690 -4.40 -20.60 20.82
C SER A 690 -4.42 -22.02 20.26
N GLU A 691 -3.29 -22.52 19.76
CA GLU A 691 -3.16 -23.87 19.19
C GLU A 691 -3.07 -24.93 20.29
N SER A 692 -2.58 -24.57 21.47
CA SER A 692 -2.36 -25.48 22.61
C SER A 692 -3.43 -25.41 23.70
N LEU A 693 -4.54 -24.67 23.48
CA LEU A 693 -5.60 -24.53 24.50
C LEU A 693 -6.23 -25.86 24.91
N HIS A 694 -6.30 -26.82 23.98
CA HIS A 694 -6.82 -28.16 24.26
C HIS A 694 -5.95 -28.93 25.25
N GLU A 695 -4.63 -28.82 25.16
CA GLU A 695 -3.68 -29.48 26.05
C GLU A 695 -3.80 -28.94 27.47
N ILE A 696 -3.90 -27.60 27.61
CA ILE A 696 -4.10 -26.94 28.90
C ILE A 696 -5.45 -27.34 29.51
N ALA A 697 -6.51 -27.34 28.70
CA ALA A 697 -7.84 -27.76 29.14
C ALA A 697 -7.86 -29.21 29.61
N GLU A 698 -7.15 -30.09 28.91
CA GLU A 698 -7.05 -31.50 29.24
C GLU A 698 -6.24 -31.75 30.52
N ALA A 699 -5.10 -31.06 30.68
CA ALA A 699 -4.30 -31.13 31.90
C ALA A 699 -5.09 -30.63 33.13
N PHE A 700 -5.82 -29.52 32.99
CA PHE A 700 -6.71 -29.03 34.04
C PHE A 700 -7.83 -30.03 34.33
N ARG A 701 -8.52 -30.53 33.30
CA ARG A 701 -9.61 -31.51 33.43
C ARG A 701 -9.14 -32.75 34.20
N LYS A 702 -8.00 -33.33 33.79
CA LYS A 702 -7.41 -34.50 34.43
C LYS A 702 -7.11 -34.24 35.91
N SER A 703 -6.49 -33.11 36.23
CA SER A 703 -6.21 -32.72 37.62
C SER A 703 -7.49 -32.60 38.46
N MET A 704 -8.57 -32.06 37.90
CA MET A 704 -9.86 -31.96 38.61
C MET A 704 -10.55 -33.31 38.80
N LEU A 705 -10.38 -34.28 37.88
CA LEU A 705 -10.93 -35.64 38.01
C LEU A 705 -10.16 -36.50 39.02
N GLU A 706 -8.85 -36.27 39.15
CA GLU A 706 -7.96 -37.02 40.05
C GLU A 706 -7.91 -36.44 41.47
N LYS A 707 -8.38 -35.19 41.67
CA LYS A 707 -8.42 -34.55 43.00
C LYS A 707 -9.33 -35.32 43.96
N ASN A 708 -8.90 -35.44 45.21
CA ASN A 708 -9.74 -36.05 46.25
C ASN A 708 -10.92 -35.13 46.58
N HIS A 709 -12.12 -35.54 46.16
CA HIS A 709 -13.35 -34.76 46.28
C HIS A 709 -13.82 -34.56 47.72
N ASP A 710 -13.34 -35.37 48.67
CA ASP A 710 -13.75 -35.30 50.07
C ASP A 710 -13.19 -34.06 50.81
N TYR A 711 -12.16 -33.41 50.23
CA TYR A 711 -11.50 -32.22 50.79
C TYR A 711 -11.64 -30.97 49.91
N CYS A 712 -12.43 -31.02 48.83
CA CYS A 712 -12.61 -29.90 47.91
C CYS A 712 -14.10 -29.58 47.72
N PRO A 713 -14.67 -28.65 48.51
CA PRO A 713 -16.12 -28.39 48.50
C PRO A 713 -16.64 -27.81 47.18
N ASP A 714 -15.75 -27.30 46.32
CA ASP A 714 -16.09 -26.73 45.02
C ASP A 714 -16.17 -27.80 43.89
N ILE A 715 -15.84 -29.07 44.18
CA ILE A 715 -15.90 -30.22 43.25
C ILE A 715 -16.94 -31.24 43.76
N ILE A 716 -17.94 -31.56 42.93
CA ILE A 716 -19.10 -32.37 43.36
C ILE A 716 -19.40 -33.52 42.40
N LYS A 717 -19.87 -34.65 42.95
CA LYS A 717 -20.42 -35.78 42.18
C LYS A 717 -21.90 -35.54 41.89
N LEU A 718 -22.33 -35.74 40.64
CA LEU A 718 -23.70 -35.48 40.19
C LEU A 718 -24.55 -36.77 40.15
N THR A 719 -25.88 -36.63 40.27
CA THR A 719 -26.80 -37.79 40.34
C THR A 719 -26.79 -38.66 39.08
N LYS A 720 -26.44 -38.08 37.92
CA LYS A 720 -26.43 -38.75 36.61
C LYS A 720 -25.05 -39.25 36.19
N GLY A 721 -24.08 -39.30 37.11
CA GLY A 721 -22.66 -39.52 36.79
C GLY A 721 -21.94 -38.22 36.41
N GLY A 722 -20.61 -38.26 36.46
CA GLY A 722 -19.73 -37.13 36.15
C GLY A 722 -19.44 -36.18 37.32
N ILE A 723 -18.42 -35.34 37.11
CA ILE A 723 -17.91 -34.35 38.07
C ILE A 723 -18.32 -32.94 37.68
N GLY A 724 -18.94 -32.22 38.62
CA GLY A 724 -19.34 -30.82 38.48
C GLY A 724 -18.43 -29.89 39.27
N LEU A 725 -18.07 -28.74 38.67
CA LEU A 725 -17.31 -27.68 39.32
C LEU A 725 -18.23 -26.51 39.67
N LEU A 726 -18.38 -26.17 40.95
CA LEU A 726 -19.22 -25.06 41.43
C LEU A 726 -18.58 -23.70 41.14
N ARG A 727 -17.26 -23.58 41.33
CA ARG A 727 -16.47 -22.37 41.10
C ARG A 727 -15.34 -22.64 40.09
N PRO A 728 -15.66 -22.97 38.83
CA PRO A 728 -14.70 -23.45 37.85
C PRO A 728 -13.54 -22.47 37.60
N ARG A 729 -13.84 -21.15 37.57
CA ARG A 729 -12.80 -20.12 37.39
C ARG A 729 -11.82 -20.05 38.56
N LYS A 730 -12.32 -20.11 39.81
CA LYS A 730 -11.49 -20.11 41.02
C LYS A 730 -10.58 -21.34 41.03
N LEU A 731 -11.14 -22.52 40.78
CA LEU A 731 -10.38 -23.78 40.72
C LEU A 731 -9.33 -23.78 39.61
N PHE A 732 -9.64 -23.16 38.47
CA PHE A 732 -8.68 -22.98 37.37
C PHE A 732 -7.55 -22.02 37.75
N GLU A 733 -7.85 -20.88 38.37
CA GLU A 733 -6.85 -19.92 38.85
C GLU A 733 -5.93 -20.54 39.93
N GLU A 734 -6.49 -21.33 40.85
CA GLU A 734 -5.74 -22.11 41.85
C GLU A 734 -4.85 -23.18 41.18
N TRP A 735 -5.39 -23.96 40.23
CA TRP A 735 -4.61 -24.97 39.51
C TRP A 735 -3.48 -24.33 38.70
N LEU A 736 -3.74 -23.22 38.01
CA LEU A 736 -2.70 -22.45 37.33
C LEU A 736 -1.62 -21.99 38.32
N ALA A 737 -2.02 -21.65 39.55
CA ALA A 737 -1.11 -21.24 40.59
C ALA A 737 -0.16 -22.34 41.09
N ASP A 738 -0.53 -23.60 40.88
CA ASP A 738 0.27 -24.76 41.27
C ASP A 738 1.16 -25.28 40.11
N ASN A 739 0.81 -24.96 38.85
CA ASN A 739 1.39 -25.64 37.67
C ASN A 739 2.19 -24.72 36.73
N TYR A 740 2.03 -23.40 36.82
CA TYR A 740 2.67 -22.44 35.90
C TYR A 740 3.36 -21.31 36.65
N ASP A 741 4.26 -20.58 36.01
CA ASP A 741 4.84 -19.37 36.62
C ASP A 741 3.86 -18.18 36.60
N GLN A 742 4.18 -17.11 37.35
CA GLN A 742 3.29 -15.94 37.47
C GLN A 742 2.97 -15.28 36.12
N SER A 743 3.90 -15.28 35.16
CA SER A 743 3.75 -14.61 33.87
C SER A 743 2.85 -15.40 32.92
N GLU A 744 2.99 -16.73 32.88
CA GLU A 744 2.14 -17.63 32.11
C GLU A 744 0.70 -17.68 32.64
N ARG A 745 0.54 -17.70 33.98
CA ARG A 745 -0.77 -17.63 34.65
C ARG A 745 -1.61 -16.48 34.11
N MET A 746 -1.04 -15.28 34.02
CA MET A 746 -1.77 -14.10 33.56
C MET A 746 -2.27 -14.23 32.12
N THR A 747 -1.52 -14.93 31.27
CA THR A 747 -1.92 -15.22 29.88
C THR A 747 -3.09 -16.21 29.84
N PHE A 748 -3.02 -17.30 30.61
CA PHE A 748 -4.07 -18.32 30.62
C PHE A 748 -5.36 -17.87 31.34
N ILE A 749 -5.25 -17.02 32.37
CA ILE A 749 -6.42 -16.40 33.04
C ILE A 749 -7.28 -15.62 32.04
N LYS A 750 -6.66 -14.88 31.11
CA LYS A 750 -7.38 -14.15 30.05
C LYS A 750 -8.13 -15.08 29.09
N LYS A 751 -7.71 -16.35 28.98
CA LYS A 751 -8.31 -17.41 28.14
C LYS A 751 -9.14 -18.41 28.93
N ALA A 752 -9.37 -18.18 30.23
CA ALA A 752 -10.03 -19.14 31.12
C ALA A 752 -11.41 -19.58 30.62
N LYS A 753 -12.19 -18.67 30.01
CA LYS A 753 -13.50 -18.99 29.45
C LYS A 753 -13.42 -20.10 28.39
N ASP A 754 -12.48 -19.98 27.46
CA ASP A 754 -12.31 -20.90 26.34
C ASP A 754 -11.76 -22.25 26.83
N ILE A 755 -10.75 -22.21 27.72
CA ILE A 755 -10.14 -23.40 28.31
C ILE A 755 -11.17 -24.19 29.14
N LEU A 756 -11.97 -23.50 29.97
CA LEU A 756 -13.02 -24.13 30.76
C LEU A 756 -14.13 -24.71 29.88
N ALA A 757 -14.50 -24.04 28.78
CA ALA A 757 -15.45 -24.59 27.82
C ALA A 757 -14.91 -25.87 27.17
N LEU A 758 -13.62 -25.91 26.82
CA LEU A 758 -12.95 -27.09 26.26
C LEU A 758 -12.87 -28.26 27.24
N ALA A 759 -12.63 -27.99 28.53
CA ALA A 759 -12.61 -29.00 29.60
C ALA A 759 -14.02 -29.52 29.96
N SER A 760 -15.07 -28.80 29.56
CA SER A 760 -16.46 -29.10 29.91
C SER A 760 -17.20 -29.91 28.86
N LYS A 761 -18.07 -30.83 29.30
CA LYS A 761 -18.96 -31.61 28.42
C LYS A 761 -19.95 -30.72 27.67
N ASP A 762 -20.41 -29.65 28.31
CA ASP A 762 -21.48 -28.78 27.81
C ASP A 762 -20.99 -27.39 27.38
N GLY A 763 -19.71 -27.08 27.59
CA GLY A 763 -19.13 -25.76 27.29
C GLY A 763 -19.55 -24.62 28.22
N GLU A 764 -20.52 -24.83 29.10
CA GLU A 764 -21.10 -23.78 29.96
C GLU A 764 -21.59 -24.30 31.32
N VAL A 765 -21.75 -23.37 32.27
CA VAL A 765 -22.30 -23.64 33.61
C VAL A 765 -23.82 -23.80 33.52
N LYS A 766 -24.33 -24.96 33.95
CA LYS A 766 -25.78 -25.28 33.95
C LYS A 766 -26.27 -25.67 35.34
N VAL A 767 -27.57 -25.58 35.57
CA VAL A 767 -28.21 -26.12 36.78
C VAL A 767 -28.27 -27.64 36.69
N ARG A 768 -27.76 -28.34 37.70
CA ARG A 768 -27.71 -29.81 37.78
C ARG A 768 -28.10 -30.30 39.17
N ARG A 769 -28.47 -31.58 39.25
CA ARG A 769 -28.78 -32.23 40.53
C ARG A 769 -27.57 -32.99 41.06
N THR A 770 -27.29 -32.79 42.35
CA THR A 770 -26.27 -33.50 43.13
C THR A 770 -26.80 -34.87 43.60
N SER A 771 -25.91 -35.74 44.09
CA SER A 771 -26.29 -37.04 44.66
C SER A 771 -27.31 -36.93 45.82
N ASP A 772 -27.29 -35.84 46.59
CA ASP A 772 -28.26 -35.50 47.65
C ASP A 772 -29.52 -34.76 47.14
N ARG A 773 -29.78 -34.79 45.82
CA ARG A 773 -30.97 -34.22 45.13
C ARG A 773 -31.13 -32.69 45.21
N LYS A 774 -30.10 -31.94 45.61
CA LYS A 774 -30.09 -30.47 45.56
C LYS A 774 -29.81 -29.95 44.15
N SER A 775 -30.35 -28.79 43.80
CA SER A 775 -30.09 -28.12 42.52
C SER A 775 -28.96 -27.12 42.67
N VAL A 776 -27.89 -27.27 41.88
CA VAL A 776 -26.67 -26.44 41.94
C VAL A 776 -26.25 -26.00 40.54
N LYS A 777 -25.67 -24.80 40.42
CA LYS A 777 -25.04 -24.33 39.18
C LYS A 777 -23.60 -24.83 39.14
N CYS A 778 -23.25 -25.64 38.14
CA CYS A 778 -21.89 -26.14 37.98
C CYS A 778 -21.50 -26.34 36.51
N LEU A 779 -20.19 -26.30 36.26
CA LEU A 779 -19.58 -26.72 34.99
C LEU A 779 -19.39 -28.24 35.03
N LEU A 780 -19.98 -28.99 34.10
CA LEU A 780 -19.79 -30.44 34.02
C LEU A 780 -18.53 -30.75 33.21
N LEU A 781 -17.58 -31.49 33.79
CA LEU A 781 -16.37 -31.91 33.08
C LEU A 781 -16.66 -33.00 32.05
N LYS A 782 -15.85 -33.05 30.98
CA LYS A 782 -15.79 -34.23 30.10
C LYS A 782 -15.23 -35.41 30.90
N GLU A 783 -15.79 -36.60 30.70
CA GLU A 783 -15.31 -37.85 31.32
C GLU A 783 -14.01 -38.34 30.68
#